data_AF-A0A520XNY6-F1
#
_entry.id   AF-A0A520XNY6-F1
#
_cell.length_a   1.000
_cell.length_b   1.000
_cell.length_c   1.000
_cell.angle_alpha   90.00
_cell.angle_beta   90.00
_cell.angle_gamma   90.00
#
_symmetry.space_group_name_H-M   'P 1'
#
loop_
_entity.id
_entity.type
_entity.pdbx_description
1 polymer ?
#
loop_
_entity_poly.entity_id
_entity_poly.type
_entity_poly.pdbx_seq_one_letter_code
_entity_poly.pdbx_strand_id
1 'polypeptide(L)'
;MAKKDKDTTRFKTVGRGYSRSEVERAVARYEQQLDDASRRIAKLETDVEKAKESEAAAIDQAFFSLIEVKDRILGSAESRAQAILSDARDRAQAVETHGGATPSAILESAQQQAEALLEAARSEAAQLQQQADDKISFEHAPDEIVRAAHDQAEQIRAAALAEADATRAAVDNLIAQAEEEAPKIRSAAETDAESTRTGAESYASSIKAELETGKRELAEGAEALSEAADDARAKAVEIIREAEEQRNEAASDLADARREAQTLRTEANQIKKEAVAARTEAMELASTAQEDAAGTVEKILQDARSEAGRIRAAANEALQEAEQTKSHARAEADADIAKLRTETETLHQKAEQVFADAHEKAKQEAQSIHDKAVSEADKIRAEAQKELAAAEKDRKQAEEALDKTKAAVEKELAPLKKAAQAEVDALKVEAAKVREQAAAEATTVRDEATRAAQSLRDKAKAESDDLVAQAAEVVEASSAKARDEADKILSSAAKHAERVTKEAEEKAEEIRAQSKRDRAAASEAAAAQKTSAEQEADEIRRRAEEEATQIRAKGEADRKDAHAEAAEIRKGLAPVKHEAEVIIAQAEDSATRIQEDAEAKLAEAEVKLKTISKREAMLANADRNAKQMLDDARSEAAAMTAEAEKLLNNARAASKDAQEAVDRFRSKARFEKAEKPRRRRR
;
A
#
# COMPACT_ATOMS: atom_id res chain seq x y z
N MET A 1 -39.65 87.25 3.45
CA MET A 1 -38.49 86.34 3.36
C MET A 1 -38.01 85.99 4.77
N ALA A 2 -38.29 84.77 5.24
CA ALA A 2 -37.57 84.10 6.33
C ALA A 2 -37.85 82.59 6.17
N LYS A 3 -36.78 81.79 6.23
CA LYS A 3 -36.69 80.40 5.77
C LYS A 3 -37.71 79.47 6.44
N LYS A 4 -38.45 78.72 5.62
CA LYS A 4 -39.24 77.56 6.04
C LYS A 4 -38.33 76.34 5.89
N ASP A 5 -37.81 75.83 7.01
CA ASP A 5 -37.04 74.58 7.03
C ASP A 5 -37.91 73.44 6.53
N LYS A 6 -37.54 72.88 5.38
CA LYS A 6 -38.12 71.65 4.82
C LYS A 6 -37.43 70.45 5.45
N ASP A 7 -37.81 70.13 6.68
CA ASP A 7 -37.51 68.84 7.27
C ASP A 7 -38.59 67.83 6.86
N THR A 8 -38.55 67.42 5.59
CA THR A 8 -39.39 66.32 5.09
C THR A 8 -38.69 65.01 5.42
N THR A 9 -38.91 64.50 6.63
CA THR A 9 -38.61 63.12 6.99
C THR A 9 -39.47 62.19 6.14
N ARG A 10 -38.92 61.73 5.01
CA ARG A 10 -39.45 60.60 4.25
C ARG A 10 -39.51 59.38 5.17
N PHE A 11 -40.70 58.83 5.38
CA PHE A 11 -40.90 57.54 6.01
C PHE A 11 -40.22 56.46 5.18
N LYS A 12 -39.17 55.81 5.72
CA LYS A 12 -38.54 54.65 5.10
C LYS A 12 -39.43 53.42 5.32
N THR A 13 -40.23 53.08 4.34
CA THR A 13 -40.94 51.79 4.28
C THR A 13 -40.00 50.70 3.80
N VAL A 14 -39.30 50.05 4.73
CA VAL A 14 -38.59 48.79 4.46
C VAL A 14 -39.23 47.68 5.29
N GLY A 15 -40.12 46.91 4.68
CA GLY A 15 -40.40 45.50 5.01
C GLY A 15 -40.98 45.12 6.38
N ARG A 16 -41.22 46.04 7.31
CA ARG A 16 -41.92 45.78 8.57
C ARG A 16 -42.95 46.87 8.80
N GLY A 17 -44.20 46.47 9.07
CA GLY A 17 -45.33 47.38 9.24
C GLY A 17 -45.02 48.55 10.19
N TYR A 18 -45.71 49.67 9.98
CA TYR A 18 -45.54 50.89 10.76
C TYR A 18 -45.41 50.57 12.24
N SER A 19 -44.33 51.04 12.87
CA SER A 19 -44.19 50.81 14.30
C SER A 19 -45.37 51.50 14.98
N ARG A 20 -46.02 50.82 15.92
CA ARG A 20 -47.14 51.38 16.70
C ARG A 20 -46.81 52.78 17.24
N SER A 21 -45.54 53.02 17.57
CA SER A 21 -44.98 54.31 18.01
C SER A 21 -45.02 55.44 16.97
N GLU A 22 -44.99 55.15 15.67
CA GLU A 22 -45.08 56.14 14.60
C GLU A 22 -46.53 56.54 14.34
N VAL A 23 -47.46 55.57 14.42
CA VAL A 23 -48.89 55.83 14.34
C VAL A 23 -49.36 56.63 15.55
N GLU A 24 -48.96 56.24 16.77
CA GLU A 24 -49.29 56.98 18.01
C GLU A 24 -48.74 58.42 17.98
N ARG A 25 -47.54 58.64 17.41
CA ARG A 25 -46.98 59.99 17.22
C ARG A 25 -47.73 60.83 16.18
N ALA A 26 -48.24 60.21 15.12
CA ALA A 26 -49.06 60.91 14.14
C ALA A 26 -50.42 61.31 14.73
N VAL A 27 -51.06 60.41 15.47
CA VAL A 27 -52.35 60.68 16.16
C VAL A 27 -52.20 61.83 17.16
N ALA A 28 -51.18 61.81 18.01
CA ALA A 28 -50.94 62.88 18.99
C ALA A 28 -50.73 64.26 18.34
N ARG A 29 -50.12 64.32 17.14
CA ARG A 29 -49.96 65.58 16.40
C ARG A 29 -51.30 66.11 15.89
N TYR A 30 -52.19 65.24 15.42
CA TYR A 30 -53.52 65.66 14.96
C TYR A 30 -54.41 66.09 16.12
N GLU A 31 -54.35 65.41 17.27
CA GLU A 31 -55.05 65.84 18.49
C GLU A 31 -54.61 67.24 18.95
N GLN A 32 -53.30 67.52 18.92
CA GLN A 32 -52.77 68.85 19.25
C GLN A 32 -53.26 69.94 18.27
N GLN A 33 -53.31 69.65 16.97
CA GLN A 33 -53.81 70.59 15.97
C GLN A 33 -55.31 70.89 16.15
N LEU A 34 -56.09 69.90 16.57
CA LEU A 34 -57.51 70.06 16.85
C LEU A 34 -57.74 70.96 18.08
N ASP A 35 -56.97 70.74 19.15
CA ASP A 35 -57.01 71.57 20.36
C ASP A 35 -56.64 73.04 20.08
N ASP A 36 -55.61 73.28 19.26
CA ASP A 36 -55.20 74.64 18.87
C ASP A 36 -56.27 75.34 18.03
N ALA A 37 -56.94 74.61 17.13
CA ALA A 37 -58.06 75.13 16.35
C ALA A 37 -59.25 75.52 17.26
N SER A 38 -59.62 74.67 18.21
CA SER A 38 -60.70 74.94 19.17
C SER A 38 -60.43 76.17 20.04
N ARG A 39 -59.19 76.38 20.52
CA ARG A 39 -58.81 77.59 21.28
C ARG A 39 -58.92 78.86 20.43
N ARG A 40 -58.59 78.77 19.14
CA ARG A 40 -58.66 79.91 18.23
C ARG A 40 -60.10 80.31 17.95
N ILE A 41 -61.01 79.34 17.84
CA ILE A 41 -62.46 79.58 17.71
C ILE A 41 -62.99 80.29 18.96
N ALA A 42 -62.72 79.77 20.16
CA ALA A 42 -63.19 80.39 21.41
C ALA A 42 -62.69 81.84 21.61
N LYS A 43 -61.47 82.13 21.16
CA LYS A 43 -60.93 83.50 21.17
C LYS A 43 -61.70 84.43 20.22
N LEU A 44 -61.98 83.97 19.00
CA LEU A 44 -62.75 84.75 18.03
C LEU A 44 -64.17 85.02 18.51
N GLU A 45 -64.83 84.07 19.17
CA GLU A 45 -66.15 84.27 19.79
C GLU A 45 -66.10 85.38 20.85
N THR A 46 -65.06 85.40 21.68
CA THR A 46 -64.86 86.45 22.71
C THR A 46 -64.61 87.83 22.08
N ASP A 47 -63.83 87.89 21.00
CA ASP A 47 -63.51 89.14 20.31
C ASP A 47 -64.74 89.71 19.59
N VAL A 48 -65.61 88.85 19.04
CA VAL A 48 -66.91 89.25 18.45
C VAL A 48 -67.83 89.85 19.51
N GLU A 49 -67.91 89.26 20.70
CA GLU A 49 -68.79 89.78 21.75
C GLU A 49 -68.32 91.15 22.27
N LYS A 50 -67.00 91.35 22.41
CA LYS A 50 -66.43 92.66 22.74
C LYS A 50 -66.68 93.71 21.67
N ALA A 51 -66.63 93.33 20.39
CA ALA A 51 -66.93 94.24 19.30
C ALA A 51 -68.39 94.74 19.38
N LYS A 52 -69.35 93.84 19.63
CA LYS A 52 -70.76 94.21 19.84
C LYS A 52 -70.96 95.15 21.02
N GLU A 53 -70.29 94.89 22.16
CA GLU A 53 -70.36 95.78 23.32
C GLU A 53 -69.80 97.18 23.03
N SER A 54 -68.70 97.26 22.25
CA SER A 54 -68.10 98.55 21.87
C SER A 54 -68.94 99.33 20.87
N GLU A 55 -69.64 98.64 19.96
CA GLU A 55 -70.54 99.25 18.98
C GLU A 55 -71.80 99.80 19.65
N ALA A 56 -72.41 99.03 20.57
CA ALA A 56 -73.54 99.48 21.38
C ALA A 56 -73.19 100.75 22.19
N ALA A 57 -72.00 100.80 22.81
CA ALA A 57 -71.55 101.96 23.55
C ALA A 57 -71.34 103.21 22.67
N ALA A 58 -70.87 103.03 21.42
CA ALA A 58 -70.69 104.13 20.48
C ALA A 58 -72.03 104.72 19.99
N ILE A 59 -73.03 103.87 19.76
CA ILE A 59 -74.39 104.26 19.37
C ILE A 59 -75.04 105.09 20.48
N ASP A 60 -74.96 104.61 21.74
CA ASP A 60 -75.52 105.34 22.89
C ASP A 60 -74.88 106.73 23.04
N GLN A 61 -73.55 106.82 22.91
CA GLN A 61 -72.83 108.10 23.00
C GLN A 61 -73.23 109.09 21.90
N ALA A 62 -73.42 108.61 20.66
CA ALA A 62 -73.87 109.44 19.55
C ALA A 62 -75.30 109.95 19.79
N PHE A 63 -76.20 109.10 20.28
CA PHE A 63 -77.60 109.46 20.57
C PHE A 63 -77.71 110.54 21.65
N PHE A 64 -76.94 110.44 22.75
CA PHE A 64 -76.92 111.47 23.79
C PHE A 64 -76.41 112.83 23.29
N SER A 65 -75.37 112.84 22.45
CA SER A 65 -74.84 114.10 21.90
C SER A 65 -75.83 114.84 21.00
N LEU A 66 -76.70 114.10 20.32
CA LEU A 66 -77.73 114.63 19.43
C LEU A 66 -78.89 115.27 20.20
N ILE A 67 -79.30 114.67 21.32
CA ILE A 67 -80.30 115.25 22.23
C ILE A 67 -79.79 116.57 22.80
N GLU A 68 -78.52 116.63 23.23
CA GLU A 68 -77.94 117.87 23.76
C GLU A 68 -77.89 119.01 22.73
N VAL A 69 -77.59 118.70 21.45
CA VAL A 69 -77.58 119.70 20.37
C VAL A 69 -78.99 120.20 20.09
N LYS A 70 -79.97 119.30 20.04
CA LYS A 70 -81.38 119.63 19.85
C LYS A 70 -81.89 120.56 20.96
N ASP A 71 -81.62 120.22 22.21
CA ASP A 71 -82.05 121.02 23.36
C ASP A 71 -81.37 122.39 23.39
N ARG A 72 -80.10 122.47 22.94
CA ARG A 72 -79.39 123.75 22.83
C ARG A 72 -79.99 124.65 21.74
N ILE A 73 -80.35 124.10 20.58
CA ILE A 73 -80.95 124.87 19.48
C ILE A 73 -82.32 125.41 19.91
N LEU A 74 -83.16 124.55 20.48
CA LEU A 74 -84.49 124.94 20.97
C LEU A 74 -84.39 125.94 22.12
N GLY A 75 -83.54 125.69 23.12
CA GLY A 75 -83.35 126.60 24.25
C GLY A 75 -82.78 127.97 23.86
N SER A 76 -81.86 128.03 22.88
CA SER A 76 -81.35 129.29 22.34
C SER A 76 -82.43 130.05 21.57
N ALA A 77 -83.26 129.34 20.81
CA ALA A 77 -84.37 129.94 20.06
C ALA A 77 -85.44 130.52 21.00
N GLU A 78 -85.80 129.78 22.05
CA GLU A 78 -86.71 130.23 23.11
C GLU A 78 -86.19 131.47 23.82
N SER A 79 -84.91 131.49 24.18
CA SER A 79 -84.28 132.66 24.82
C SER A 79 -84.32 133.90 23.92
N ARG A 80 -84.07 133.74 22.61
CA ARG A 80 -84.13 134.85 21.63
C ARG A 80 -85.56 135.31 21.38
N ALA A 81 -86.51 134.39 21.26
CA ALA A 81 -87.93 134.70 21.13
C ALA A 81 -88.45 135.49 22.34
N GLN A 82 -88.06 135.09 23.56
CA GLN A 82 -88.37 135.82 24.78
C GLN A 82 -87.75 137.22 24.80
N ALA A 83 -86.50 137.36 24.35
CA ALA A 83 -85.84 138.67 24.25
C ALA A 83 -86.54 139.61 23.25
N ILE A 84 -86.95 139.10 22.08
CA ILE A 84 -87.71 139.85 21.07
C ILE A 84 -89.04 140.34 21.66
N LEU A 85 -89.76 139.45 22.37
CA LEU A 85 -91.02 139.80 23.02
C LEU A 85 -90.82 140.80 24.17
N SER A 86 -89.72 140.72 24.92
CA SER A 86 -89.39 141.69 25.97
C SER A 86 -89.08 143.07 25.40
N ASP A 87 -88.18 143.16 24.42
CA ASP A 87 -87.82 144.43 23.76
C ASP A 87 -89.04 145.06 23.08
N ALA A 88 -89.92 144.24 22.49
CA ALA A 88 -91.17 144.73 21.92
C ALA A 88 -92.15 145.26 22.97
N ARG A 89 -92.22 144.67 24.17
CA ARG A 89 -93.01 145.22 25.29
C ARG A 89 -92.44 146.54 25.78
N ASP A 90 -91.12 146.62 25.91
CA ASP A 90 -90.46 147.85 26.33
C ASP A 90 -90.70 148.99 25.31
N ARG A 91 -90.62 148.68 24.00
CA ARG A 91 -90.95 149.61 22.92
C ARG A 91 -92.43 149.98 22.88
N ALA A 92 -93.32 149.01 23.04
CA ALA A 92 -94.76 149.24 23.07
C ALA A 92 -95.13 150.20 24.22
N GLN A 93 -94.54 150.00 25.41
CA GLN A 93 -94.72 150.87 26.58
C GLN A 93 -94.12 152.28 26.35
N ALA A 94 -92.96 152.38 25.70
CA ALA A 94 -92.36 153.65 25.31
C ALA A 94 -93.20 154.42 24.27
N VAL A 95 -93.88 153.72 23.37
CA VAL A 95 -94.77 154.32 22.37
C VAL A 95 -96.09 154.78 23.01
N GLU A 96 -96.59 154.05 24.00
CA GLU A 96 -97.79 154.41 24.78
C GLU A 96 -97.64 155.76 25.51
N THR A 97 -96.39 156.14 25.82
CA THR A 97 -96.07 157.45 26.42
C THR A 97 -95.85 158.58 25.41
N HIS A 98 -95.67 158.27 24.11
CA HIS A 98 -95.26 159.26 23.10
C HIS A 98 -96.13 159.33 21.82
N GLY A 99 -97.33 158.75 21.83
CA GLY A 99 -98.46 159.11 20.96
C GLY A 99 -98.15 159.17 19.46
N GLY A 100 -98.06 158.01 18.79
CA GLY A 100 -97.95 157.98 17.33
C GLY A 100 -98.08 156.61 16.66
N ALA A 101 -97.79 155.50 17.34
CA ALA A 101 -98.05 154.14 16.85
C ALA A 101 -98.86 153.35 17.88
N THR A 102 -99.70 152.41 17.45
CA THR A 102 -100.47 151.56 18.37
C THR A 102 -99.55 150.49 18.96
N PRO A 103 -99.38 150.43 20.30
CA PRO A 103 -98.55 149.43 20.99
C PRO A 103 -98.87 147.97 20.58
N SER A 104 -100.13 147.71 20.21
CA SER A 104 -100.58 146.40 19.75
C SER A 104 -99.88 145.91 18.49
N ALA A 105 -99.61 146.79 17.51
CA ALA A 105 -98.98 146.40 16.26
C ALA A 105 -97.50 145.98 16.44
N ILE A 106 -96.81 146.59 17.40
CA ILE A 106 -95.42 146.25 17.74
C ILE A 106 -95.35 144.89 18.43
N LEU A 107 -96.26 144.63 19.36
CA LEU A 107 -96.34 143.34 20.06
C LEU A 107 -96.74 142.21 19.12
N GLU A 108 -97.70 142.45 18.22
CA GLU A 108 -98.16 141.44 17.25
C GLU A 108 -97.04 141.11 16.25
N SER A 109 -96.31 142.10 15.75
CA SER A 109 -95.15 141.88 14.88
C SER A 109 -94.04 141.10 15.60
N ALA A 110 -93.76 141.42 16.86
CA ALA A 110 -92.77 140.71 17.66
C ALA A 110 -93.19 139.28 18.02
N GLN A 111 -94.49 139.03 18.24
CA GLN A 111 -95.04 137.69 18.40
C GLN A 111 -94.86 136.87 17.14
N GLN A 112 -95.20 137.42 15.97
CA GLN A 112 -94.99 136.74 14.70
C GLN A 112 -93.50 136.44 14.45
N GLN A 113 -92.58 137.36 14.80
CA GLN A 113 -91.15 137.12 14.68
C GLN A 113 -90.63 136.06 15.66
N ALA A 114 -91.08 136.10 16.91
CA ALA A 114 -90.72 135.11 17.93
C ALA A 114 -91.23 133.72 17.58
N GLU A 115 -92.47 133.62 17.07
CA GLU A 115 -93.08 132.37 16.64
C GLU A 115 -92.40 131.82 15.37
N ALA A 116 -92.08 132.69 14.39
CA ALA A 116 -91.32 132.28 13.21
C ALA A 116 -89.91 131.76 13.57
N LEU A 117 -89.24 132.36 14.57
CA LEU A 117 -87.93 131.90 15.03
C LEU A 117 -88.02 130.54 15.74
N LEU A 118 -89.04 130.34 16.59
CA LEU A 118 -89.29 129.06 17.25
C LEU A 118 -89.65 127.97 16.24
N GLU A 119 -90.46 128.28 15.25
CA GLU A 119 -90.85 127.31 14.22
C GLU A 119 -89.67 126.93 13.32
N ALA A 120 -88.81 127.91 12.97
CA ALA A 120 -87.56 127.63 12.27
C ALA A 120 -86.63 126.73 13.09
N ALA A 121 -86.48 127.00 14.39
CA ALA A 121 -85.66 126.17 15.29
C ALA A 121 -86.24 124.77 15.50
N ARG A 122 -87.57 124.63 15.56
CA ARG A 122 -88.25 123.32 15.58
C ARG A 122 -88.06 122.56 14.28
N SER A 123 -88.12 123.24 13.15
CA SER A 123 -87.85 122.65 11.84
C SER A 123 -86.40 122.19 11.73
N GLU A 124 -85.43 122.99 12.17
CA GLU A 124 -84.01 122.63 12.20
C GLU A 124 -83.74 121.47 13.17
N ALA A 125 -84.33 121.49 14.36
CA ALA A 125 -84.27 120.38 15.32
C ALA A 125 -84.89 119.09 14.74
N ALA A 126 -86.01 119.19 14.03
CA ALA A 126 -86.65 118.05 13.37
C ALA A 126 -85.82 117.53 12.19
N GLN A 127 -85.17 118.42 11.43
CA GLN A 127 -84.26 118.04 10.35
C GLN A 127 -82.99 117.37 10.89
N LEU A 128 -82.42 117.86 11.99
CA LEU A 128 -81.27 117.21 12.64
C LEU A 128 -81.65 115.86 13.21
N GLN A 129 -82.84 115.73 13.79
CA GLN A 129 -83.36 114.45 14.25
C GLN A 129 -83.62 113.49 13.08
N GLN A 130 -84.20 113.97 11.98
CA GLN A 130 -84.39 113.16 10.77
C GLN A 130 -83.05 112.76 10.13
N GLN A 131 -82.06 113.66 10.08
CA GLN A 131 -80.72 113.33 9.58
C GLN A 131 -79.99 112.34 10.49
N ALA A 132 -80.27 112.36 11.80
CA ALA A 132 -79.76 111.36 12.74
C ALA A 132 -80.46 110.02 12.55
N ASP A 133 -81.78 110.01 12.42
CA ASP A 133 -82.57 108.80 12.15
C ASP A 133 -82.17 108.19 10.79
N ASP A 134 -81.92 109.01 9.77
CA ASP A 134 -81.45 108.59 8.45
C ASP A 134 -80.00 108.07 8.52
N LYS A 135 -79.11 108.66 9.32
CA LYS A 135 -77.73 108.15 9.52
C LYS A 135 -77.70 106.86 10.33
N ILE A 136 -78.54 106.74 11.36
CA ILE A 136 -78.71 105.49 12.13
C ILE A 136 -79.30 104.41 11.22
N SER A 137 -80.23 104.75 10.34
CA SER A 137 -80.80 103.85 9.32
C SER A 137 -79.80 103.47 8.22
N PHE A 138 -78.85 104.35 7.87
CA PHE A 138 -77.86 104.12 6.81
C PHE A 138 -76.59 103.40 7.30
N GLU A 139 -76.14 103.63 8.53
CA GLU A 139 -75.01 102.88 9.13
C GLU A 139 -75.46 101.55 9.76
N HIS A 140 -76.77 101.33 9.94
CA HIS A 140 -77.34 100.05 10.33
C HIS A 140 -78.28 99.53 9.24
N ALA A 141 -77.69 99.09 8.12
CA ALA A 141 -78.21 97.91 7.44
C ALA A 141 -77.62 96.67 8.15
N PRO A 142 -78.19 96.20 9.28
CA PRO A 142 -77.72 94.98 9.93
C PRO A 142 -77.74 93.81 8.94
N ASP A 143 -78.61 93.84 7.94
CA ASP A 143 -78.65 92.86 6.86
C ASP A 143 -77.40 92.85 5.98
N GLU A 144 -76.67 93.96 5.81
CA GLU A 144 -75.43 93.98 5.01
C GLU A 144 -74.20 93.54 5.82
N ILE A 145 -74.13 93.90 7.11
CA ILE A 145 -73.05 93.42 7.99
C ILE A 145 -73.28 91.94 8.34
N VAL A 146 -74.53 91.54 8.60
CA VAL A 146 -74.89 90.12 8.79
C VAL A 146 -74.75 89.36 7.50
N ARG A 147 -75.07 89.91 6.31
CA ARG A 147 -74.74 89.26 5.02
C ARG A 147 -73.25 89.14 4.82
N ALA A 148 -72.45 90.18 5.05
CA ALA A 148 -71.01 90.10 4.89
C ALA A 148 -70.39 89.08 5.86
N ALA A 149 -70.84 89.04 7.11
CA ALA A 149 -70.43 88.04 8.09
C ALA A 149 -70.93 86.63 7.73
N HIS A 150 -72.13 86.52 7.16
CA HIS A 150 -72.70 85.25 6.71
C HIS A 150 -72.01 84.74 5.44
N ASP A 151 -71.69 85.61 4.50
CA ASP A 151 -70.93 85.33 3.27
C ASP A 151 -69.49 84.95 3.63
N GLN A 152 -68.89 85.60 4.64
CA GLN A 152 -67.57 85.24 5.13
C GLN A 152 -67.61 83.92 5.91
N ALA A 153 -68.66 83.65 6.70
CA ALA A 153 -68.86 82.37 7.35
C ALA A 153 -69.14 81.24 6.33
N GLU A 154 -69.91 81.51 5.28
CA GLU A 154 -70.17 80.61 4.15
C GLU A 154 -68.89 80.37 3.35
N GLN A 155 -68.04 81.40 3.13
CA GLN A 155 -66.74 81.23 2.49
C GLN A 155 -65.79 80.38 3.34
N ILE A 156 -65.73 80.60 4.66
CA ILE A 156 -64.91 79.78 5.57
C ILE A 156 -65.45 78.35 5.60
N ARG A 157 -66.77 78.18 5.63
CA ARG A 157 -67.42 76.87 5.61
C ARG A 157 -67.19 76.15 4.28
N ALA A 158 -67.29 76.85 3.15
CA ALA A 158 -67.03 76.31 1.82
C ALA A 158 -65.55 75.94 1.65
N ALA A 159 -64.63 76.76 2.17
CA ALA A 159 -63.20 76.44 2.19
C ALA A 159 -62.90 75.21 3.06
N ALA A 160 -63.51 75.12 4.25
CA ALA A 160 -63.35 73.97 5.14
C ALA A 160 -63.96 72.69 4.55
N LEU A 161 -65.10 72.79 3.85
CA LEU A 161 -65.71 71.66 3.13
C LEU A 161 -64.85 71.24 1.93
N ALA A 162 -64.34 72.19 1.15
CA ALA A 162 -63.44 71.90 0.03
C ALA A 162 -62.13 71.24 0.52
N GLU A 163 -61.60 71.68 1.67
CA GLU A 163 -60.42 71.06 2.29
C GLU A 163 -60.73 69.66 2.84
N ALA A 164 -61.90 69.48 3.44
CA ALA A 164 -62.37 68.17 3.91
C ALA A 164 -62.57 67.19 2.73
N ASP A 165 -63.15 67.65 1.62
CA ASP A 165 -63.37 66.84 0.43
C ASP A 165 -62.07 66.56 -0.33
N ALA A 166 -61.13 67.51 -0.38
CA ALA A 166 -59.78 67.28 -0.88
C ALA A 166 -59.03 66.25 -0.02
N THR A 167 -59.21 66.29 1.30
CA THR A 167 -58.62 65.32 2.23
C THR A 167 -59.24 63.94 2.05
N ARG A 168 -60.57 63.86 1.88
CA ARG A 168 -61.25 62.60 1.56
C ARG A 168 -60.78 62.02 0.24
N ALA A 169 -60.68 62.84 -0.81
CA ALA A 169 -60.17 62.39 -2.11
C ALA A 169 -58.69 61.92 -2.02
N ALA A 170 -57.87 62.56 -1.18
CA ALA A 170 -56.50 62.10 -0.94
C ALA A 170 -56.46 60.76 -0.18
N VAL A 171 -57.35 60.56 0.80
CA VAL A 171 -57.49 59.29 1.53
C VAL A 171 -58.02 58.19 0.62
N ASP A 172 -59.03 58.46 -0.20
CA ASP A 172 -59.60 57.49 -1.14
C ASP A 172 -58.57 57.06 -2.20
N ASN A 173 -57.75 58.00 -2.69
CA ASN A 173 -56.63 57.67 -3.57
C ASN A 173 -55.55 56.82 -2.90
N LEU A 174 -55.23 57.08 -1.62
CA LEU A 174 -54.30 56.27 -0.85
C LEU A 174 -54.85 54.86 -0.60
N ILE A 175 -56.16 54.74 -0.35
CA ILE A 175 -56.84 53.46 -0.19
C ILE A 175 -56.82 52.69 -1.52
N ALA A 176 -57.17 53.33 -2.63
CA ALA A 176 -57.13 52.69 -3.95
C ALA A 176 -55.71 52.24 -4.35
N GLN A 177 -54.69 53.05 -4.06
CA GLN A 177 -53.28 52.66 -4.25
C GLN A 177 -52.90 51.45 -3.38
N ALA A 178 -53.31 51.44 -2.11
CA ALA A 178 -53.06 50.32 -1.21
C ALA A 178 -53.80 49.04 -1.65
N GLU A 179 -55.02 49.15 -2.17
CA GLU A 179 -55.79 48.03 -2.71
C GLU A 179 -55.18 47.46 -3.99
N GLU A 180 -54.53 48.29 -4.83
CA GLU A 180 -53.82 47.84 -6.03
C GLU A 180 -52.46 47.20 -5.72
N GLU A 181 -51.73 47.72 -4.72
CA GLU A 181 -50.41 47.22 -4.34
C GLU A 181 -50.45 45.95 -3.48
N ALA A 182 -51.47 45.80 -2.63
CA ALA A 182 -51.63 44.65 -1.75
C ALA A 182 -51.68 43.27 -2.45
N PRO A 183 -52.37 43.06 -3.59
CA PRO A 183 -52.33 41.77 -4.31
C PRO A 183 -51.00 41.55 -5.03
N LYS A 184 -50.34 42.60 -5.52
CA LYS A 184 -49.02 42.51 -6.16
C LYS A 184 -47.94 42.05 -5.18
N ILE A 185 -47.94 42.62 -3.98
CA ILE A 185 -47.01 42.22 -2.91
C ILE A 185 -47.28 40.79 -2.44
N ARG A 186 -48.56 40.39 -2.34
CA ARG A 186 -48.93 39.01 -1.99
C ARG A 186 -48.47 37.99 -3.03
N SER A 187 -48.71 38.24 -4.32
CA SER A 187 -48.28 37.35 -5.41
C SER A 187 -46.75 37.23 -5.50
N ALA A 188 -46.02 38.33 -5.27
CA ALA A 188 -44.56 38.30 -5.21
C ALA A 188 -44.04 37.47 -4.02
N ALA A 189 -44.64 37.63 -2.83
CA ALA A 189 -44.27 36.86 -1.65
C ALA A 189 -44.59 35.35 -1.79
N GLU A 190 -45.71 35.00 -2.44
CA GLU A 190 -46.07 33.61 -2.74
C GLU A 190 -45.07 32.96 -3.70
N THR A 191 -44.66 33.69 -4.74
CA THR A 191 -43.67 33.21 -5.72
C THR A 191 -42.30 32.98 -5.08
N ASP A 192 -41.87 33.88 -4.19
CA ASP A 192 -40.59 33.78 -3.48
C ASP A 192 -40.59 32.61 -2.46
N ALA A 193 -41.73 32.41 -1.78
CA ALA A 193 -41.93 31.28 -0.88
C ALA A 193 -41.94 29.93 -1.63
N GLU A 194 -42.54 29.87 -2.81
CA GLU A 194 -42.55 28.67 -3.65
C GLU A 194 -41.15 28.34 -4.20
N SER A 195 -40.42 29.35 -4.70
CA SER A 195 -39.03 29.19 -5.14
C SER A 195 -38.12 28.65 -4.03
N THR A 196 -38.26 29.19 -2.81
CA THR A 196 -37.50 28.75 -1.64
C THR A 196 -37.83 27.29 -1.27
N ARG A 197 -39.10 26.89 -1.37
CA ARG A 197 -39.52 25.51 -1.09
C ARG A 197 -38.93 24.53 -2.11
N THR A 198 -39.01 24.83 -3.40
CA THR A 198 -38.46 23.98 -4.46
C THR A 198 -36.93 23.84 -4.34
N GLY A 199 -36.22 24.91 -3.99
CA GLY A 199 -34.77 24.87 -3.73
C GLY A 199 -34.41 23.96 -2.56
N ALA A 200 -35.15 24.02 -1.46
CA ALA A 200 -34.93 23.17 -0.29
C ALA A 200 -35.19 21.68 -0.58
N GLU A 201 -36.23 21.37 -1.36
CA GLU A 201 -36.57 19.99 -1.75
C GLU A 201 -35.52 19.37 -2.69
N SER A 202 -34.98 20.17 -3.63
CA SER A 202 -33.90 19.74 -4.52
C SER A 202 -32.62 19.44 -3.74
N TYR A 203 -32.24 20.29 -2.80
CA TYR A 203 -31.08 20.08 -1.94
C TYR A 203 -31.22 18.83 -1.07
N ALA A 204 -32.38 18.63 -0.44
CA ALA A 204 -32.65 17.44 0.37
C ALA A 204 -32.59 16.13 -0.46
N SER A 205 -32.96 16.19 -1.74
CA SER A 205 -32.87 15.04 -2.65
C SER A 205 -31.42 14.72 -3.05
N SER A 206 -30.58 15.75 -3.28
CA SER A 206 -29.14 15.56 -3.57
C SER A 206 -28.41 14.86 -2.41
N ILE A 207 -28.63 15.34 -1.18
CA ILE A 207 -27.99 14.79 0.02
C ILE A 207 -28.38 13.33 0.24
N LYS A 208 -29.63 12.96 -0.04
CA LYS A 208 -30.07 11.55 0.03
C LYS A 208 -29.39 10.68 -1.02
N ALA A 209 -29.20 11.18 -2.24
CA ALA A 209 -28.52 10.43 -3.29
C ALA A 209 -27.04 10.20 -2.95
N GLU A 210 -26.34 11.23 -2.47
CA GLU A 210 -24.94 11.13 -2.02
C GLU A 210 -24.76 10.13 -0.87
N LEU A 211 -25.68 10.13 0.09
CA LEU A 211 -25.62 9.23 1.24
C LEU A 211 -25.84 7.75 0.85
N GLU A 212 -26.70 7.49 -0.13
CA GLU A 212 -26.88 6.13 -0.67
C GLU A 212 -25.69 5.67 -1.52
N THR A 213 -25.02 6.58 -2.23
CA THR A 213 -23.75 6.28 -2.92
C THR A 213 -22.67 5.91 -1.91
N GLY A 214 -22.47 6.72 -0.87
CA GLY A 214 -21.47 6.43 0.16
C GLY A 214 -21.73 5.12 0.92
N LYS A 215 -22.99 4.73 1.13
CA LYS A 215 -23.33 3.41 1.70
C LYS A 215 -22.92 2.25 0.80
N ARG A 216 -23.08 2.37 -0.53
CA ARG A 216 -22.66 1.33 -1.47
C ARG A 216 -21.14 1.19 -1.48
N GLU A 217 -20.41 2.30 -1.57
CA GLU A 217 -18.95 2.29 -1.57
C GLU A 217 -18.38 1.66 -0.29
N LEU A 218 -19.00 1.93 0.87
CA LEU A 218 -18.61 1.31 2.14
C LEU A 218 -18.91 -0.19 2.19
N ALA A 219 -20.04 -0.63 1.61
CA ALA A 219 -20.37 -2.05 1.54
C ALA A 219 -19.42 -2.82 0.60
N GLU A 220 -19.13 -2.25 -0.58
CA GLU A 220 -18.18 -2.81 -1.55
C GLU A 220 -16.76 -2.87 -0.98
N GLY A 221 -16.33 -1.83 -0.25
CA GLY A 221 -15.03 -1.83 0.43
C GLY A 221 -14.92 -2.88 1.55
N ALA A 222 -16.00 -3.14 2.28
CA ALA A 222 -16.04 -4.18 3.30
C ALA A 222 -15.98 -5.59 2.70
N GLU A 223 -16.66 -5.81 1.57
CA GLU A 223 -16.63 -7.08 0.85
C GLU A 223 -15.25 -7.37 0.25
N ALA A 224 -14.62 -6.37 -0.39
CA ALA A 224 -13.26 -6.48 -0.92
C ALA A 224 -12.20 -6.78 0.17
N LEU A 225 -12.36 -6.20 1.36
CA LEU A 225 -11.50 -6.50 2.50
C LEU A 225 -11.69 -7.93 3.04
N SER A 226 -12.93 -8.45 3.00
CA SER A 226 -13.21 -9.83 3.39
C SER A 226 -12.59 -10.81 2.38
N GLU A 227 -12.75 -10.56 1.09
CA GLU A 227 -12.18 -11.40 0.02
C GLU A 227 -10.64 -11.41 0.08
N ALA A 228 -10.02 -10.24 0.27
CA ALA A 228 -8.57 -10.15 0.45
C ALA A 228 -8.07 -10.91 1.69
N ALA A 229 -8.85 -10.93 2.78
CA ALA A 229 -8.52 -11.68 3.98
C ALA A 229 -8.63 -13.19 3.78
N ASP A 230 -9.62 -13.65 3.01
CA ASP A 230 -9.81 -15.07 2.68
C ASP A 230 -8.72 -15.55 1.69
N ASP A 231 -8.35 -14.74 0.70
CA ASP A 231 -7.21 -15.01 -0.20
C ASP A 231 -5.88 -15.09 0.54
N ALA A 232 -5.66 -14.21 1.52
CA ALA A 232 -4.47 -14.25 2.36
C ALA A 232 -4.42 -15.52 3.22
N ARG A 233 -5.57 -15.99 3.73
CA ARG A 233 -5.68 -17.26 4.46
C ARG A 233 -5.43 -18.46 3.56
N ALA A 234 -5.96 -18.46 2.34
CA ALA A 234 -5.73 -19.53 1.36
C ALA A 234 -4.23 -19.65 1.01
N LYS A 235 -3.57 -18.52 0.74
CA LYS A 235 -2.11 -18.49 0.48
C LYS A 235 -1.29 -18.95 1.67
N ALA A 236 -1.69 -18.58 2.89
CA ALA A 236 -1.01 -19.05 4.10
C ALA A 236 -1.11 -20.57 4.26
N VAL A 237 -2.27 -21.17 3.96
CA VAL A 237 -2.45 -22.64 3.97
C VAL A 237 -1.59 -23.31 2.89
N GLU A 238 -1.50 -22.72 1.70
CA GLU A 238 -0.66 -23.24 0.61
C GLU A 238 0.82 -23.24 0.98
N ILE A 239 1.33 -22.14 1.55
CA ILE A 239 2.71 -22.03 2.04
C ILE A 239 3.01 -23.08 3.12
N ILE A 240 2.07 -23.32 4.04
CA ILE A 240 2.22 -24.34 5.07
C ILE A 240 2.30 -25.74 4.43
N ARG A 241 1.45 -26.02 3.45
CA ARG A 241 1.45 -27.30 2.71
C ARG A 241 2.77 -27.52 1.97
N GLU A 242 3.28 -26.50 1.27
CA GLU A 242 4.58 -26.56 0.59
C GLU A 242 5.75 -26.77 1.56
N ALA A 243 5.72 -26.10 2.71
CA ALA A 243 6.72 -26.29 3.76
C ALA A 243 6.68 -27.69 4.37
N GLU A 244 5.49 -28.28 4.53
CA GLU A 244 5.33 -29.67 4.98
C GLU A 244 5.82 -30.67 3.92
N GLU A 245 5.54 -30.44 2.64
CA GLU A 245 6.05 -31.25 1.53
C GLU A 245 7.58 -31.22 1.47
N GLN A 246 8.20 -30.04 1.54
CA GLN A 246 9.66 -29.90 1.57
C GLN A 246 10.27 -30.57 2.82
N ARG A 247 9.59 -30.50 3.96
CA ARG A 247 10.05 -31.16 5.19
C ARG A 247 9.97 -32.69 5.07
N ASN A 248 8.93 -33.21 4.43
CA ASN A 248 8.79 -34.64 4.19
C ASN A 248 9.80 -35.15 3.15
N GLU A 249 10.07 -34.38 2.11
CA GLU A 249 11.12 -34.66 1.12
C GLU A 249 12.51 -34.68 1.78
N ALA A 250 12.84 -33.65 2.55
CA ALA A 250 14.10 -33.61 3.30
C ALA A 250 14.21 -34.75 4.34
N ALA A 251 13.10 -35.18 4.93
CA ALA A 251 13.09 -36.34 5.83
C ALA A 251 13.31 -37.67 5.08
N SER A 252 12.77 -37.80 3.86
CA SER A 252 13.00 -38.93 2.97
C SER A 252 14.47 -38.98 2.53
N ASP A 253 15.02 -37.87 2.06
CA ASP A 253 16.42 -37.75 1.65
C ASP A 253 17.37 -38.09 2.79
N LEU A 254 17.06 -37.63 4.02
CA LEU A 254 17.83 -37.99 5.20
C LEU A 254 17.74 -39.49 5.53
N ALA A 255 16.57 -40.11 5.33
CA ALA A 255 16.39 -41.54 5.54
C ALA A 255 17.17 -42.36 4.49
N ASP A 256 17.18 -41.92 3.23
CA ASP A 256 17.90 -42.58 2.15
C ASP A 256 19.42 -42.38 2.30
N ALA A 257 19.87 -41.18 2.66
CA ALA A 257 21.28 -40.92 3.01
C ALA A 257 21.73 -41.78 4.21
N ARG A 258 20.86 -42.02 5.20
CA ARG A 258 21.16 -42.94 6.32
C ARG A 258 21.24 -44.39 5.88
N ARG A 259 20.36 -44.84 4.99
CA ARG A 259 20.42 -46.18 4.40
C ARG A 259 21.69 -46.36 3.59
N GLU A 260 22.04 -45.39 2.74
CA GLU A 260 23.26 -45.40 1.94
C GLU A 260 24.51 -45.38 2.84
N ALA A 261 24.55 -44.54 3.88
CA ALA A 261 25.63 -44.55 4.85
C ALA A 261 25.72 -45.89 5.60
N GLN A 262 24.60 -46.55 5.89
CA GLN A 262 24.58 -47.87 6.50
C GLN A 262 25.09 -48.94 5.53
N THR A 263 24.68 -48.89 4.27
CA THR A 263 25.16 -49.76 3.18
C THR A 263 26.66 -49.58 2.97
N LEU A 264 27.14 -48.35 2.83
CA LEU A 264 28.56 -48.01 2.73
C LEU A 264 29.34 -48.46 3.96
N ARG A 265 28.75 -48.41 5.16
CA ARG A 265 29.39 -48.93 6.37
C ARG A 265 29.44 -50.45 6.38
N THR A 266 28.41 -51.14 5.89
CA THR A 266 28.43 -52.60 5.73
C THR A 266 29.41 -53.03 4.65
N GLU A 267 29.47 -52.33 3.53
CA GLU A 267 30.44 -52.53 2.45
C GLU A 267 31.85 -52.22 2.93
N ALA A 268 32.09 -51.12 3.64
CA ALA A 268 33.40 -50.81 4.22
C ALA A 268 33.84 -51.87 5.25
N ASN A 269 32.91 -52.42 6.05
CA ASN A 269 33.21 -53.52 6.97
C ASN A 269 33.45 -54.85 6.22
N GLN A 270 32.76 -55.07 5.10
CA GLN A 270 32.95 -56.22 4.24
C GLN A 270 34.28 -56.14 3.50
N ILE A 271 34.60 -54.99 2.90
CA ILE A 271 35.91 -54.65 2.34
C ILE A 271 36.99 -54.75 3.41
N LYS A 272 36.73 -54.35 4.67
CA LYS A 272 37.70 -54.53 5.75
C LYS A 272 37.90 -56.01 6.08
N LYS A 273 36.84 -56.83 6.09
CA LYS A 273 36.95 -58.29 6.28
C LYS A 273 37.68 -58.95 5.11
N GLU A 274 37.37 -58.55 3.88
CA GLU A 274 38.02 -59.02 2.66
C GLU A 274 39.44 -58.52 2.55
N ALA A 275 39.75 -57.31 3.00
CA ALA A 275 41.12 -56.79 3.09
C ALA A 275 41.91 -57.47 4.19
N VAL A 276 41.28 -57.86 5.30
CA VAL A 276 41.91 -58.69 6.33
C VAL A 276 42.12 -60.12 5.81
N ALA A 277 41.14 -60.70 5.12
CA ALA A 277 41.26 -62.02 4.51
C ALA A 277 42.33 -62.03 3.41
N ALA A 278 42.30 -61.07 2.50
CA ALA A 278 43.30 -60.86 1.47
C ALA A 278 44.66 -60.48 2.07
N ARG A 279 44.73 -59.80 3.22
CA ARG A 279 45.98 -59.58 3.95
C ARG A 279 46.48 -60.86 4.58
N THR A 280 45.61 -61.71 5.11
CA THR A 280 45.98 -63.03 5.66
C THR A 280 46.44 -63.96 4.55
N GLU A 281 45.71 -64.05 3.44
CA GLU A 281 46.09 -64.80 2.24
C GLU A 281 47.35 -64.20 1.60
N ALA A 282 47.49 -62.87 1.55
CA ALA A 282 48.72 -62.23 1.10
C ALA A 282 49.86 -62.42 2.10
N MET A 283 49.60 -62.60 3.40
CA MET A 283 50.61 -62.95 4.41
C MET A 283 51.00 -64.41 4.31
N GLU A 284 50.07 -65.32 4.01
CA GLU A 284 50.37 -66.73 3.74
C GLU A 284 51.10 -66.89 2.40
N LEU A 285 50.68 -66.19 1.36
CA LEU A 285 51.37 -66.09 0.08
C LEU A 285 52.69 -65.34 0.22
N ALA A 286 52.81 -64.32 1.08
CA ALA A 286 54.07 -63.67 1.36
C ALA A 286 54.97 -64.52 2.26
N SER A 287 54.42 -65.37 3.12
CA SER A 287 55.19 -66.34 3.93
C SER A 287 55.71 -67.46 3.04
N THR A 288 54.87 -67.99 2.17
CA THR A 288 55.24 -68.99 1.16
C THR A 288 56.21 -68.37 0.15
N ALA A 289 55.93 -67.16 -0.32
CA ALA A 289 56.85 -66.42 -1.18
C ALA A 289 58.07 -65.91 -0.41
N GLN A 290 58.07 -65.81 0.92
CA GLN A 290 59.26 -65.53 1.74
C GLN A 290 60.06 -66.78 2.02
N GLU A 291 59.46 -67.96 2.05
CA GLU A 291 60.16 -69.25 2.07
C GLU A 291 60.79 -69.52 0.69
N ASP A 292 60.04 -69.28 -0.38
CA ASP A 292 60.53 -69.34 -1.76
C ASP A 292 61.52 -68.21 -2.06
N ALA A 293 61.28 -67.01 -1.55
CA ALA A 293 62.21 -65.89 -1.61
C ALA A 293 63.38 -66.08 -0.67
N ALA A 294 63.30 -66.78 0.46
CA ALA A 294 64.47 -67.10 1.27
C ALA A 294 65.31 -68.13 0.54
N GLY A 295 64.69 -69.15 -0.07
CA GLY A 295 65.38 -70.09 -0.95
C GLY A 295 66.00 -69.43 -2.18
N THR A 296 65.32 -68.45 -2.80
CA THR A 296 65.88 -67.69 -3.93
C THR A 296 66.78 -66.54 -3.51
N VAL A 297 66.66 -65.94 -2.33
CA VAL A 297 67.54 -64.90 -1.77
C VAL A 297 68.80 -65.52 -1.21
N GLU A 298 68.78 -66.76 -0.72
CA GLU A 298 70.00 -67.48 -0.38
C GLU A 298 70.81 -67.78 -1.66
N LYS A 299 70.11 -68.08 -2.76
CA LYS A 299 70.68 -68.22 -4.11
C LYS A 299 71.08 -66.87 -4.74
N ILE A 300 70.25 -65.83 -4.59
CA ILE A 300 70.47 -64.47 -5.12
C ILE A 300 71.49 -63.73 -4.26
N LEU A 301 71.71 -64.01 -2.98
CA LEU A 301 72.80 -63.45 -2.19
C LEU A 301 74.13 -64.09 -2.56
N GLN A 302 74.10 -65.36 -2.98
CA GLN A 302 75.23 -66.02 -3.63
C GLN A 302 75.56 -65.34 -4.98
N ASP A 303 74.53 -64.92 -5.74
CA ASP A 303 74.68 -64.19 -7.02
C ASP A 303 74.94 -62.68 -6.85
N ALA A 304 74.39 -62.04 -5.82
CA ALA A 304 74.45 -60.61 -5.56
C ALA A 304 75.72 -60.21 -4.81
N ARG A 305 76.37 -61.15 -4.12
CA ARG A 305 77.78 -60.96 -3.74
C ARG A 305 78.69 -60.96 -4.97
N SER A 306 78.26 -61.62 -6.06
CA SER A 306 78.92 -61.55 -7.36
C SER A 306 78.53 -60.28 -8.17
N GLU A 307 77.32 -59.73 -8.00
CA GLU A 307 76.80 -58.52 -8.68
C GLU A 307 77.10 -57.18 -7.96
N ALA A 308 77.17 -57.18 -6.63
CA ALA A 308 77.60 -56.01 -5.85
C ALA A 308 79.09 -55.68 -6.09
N GLY A 309 79.84 -56.64 -6.62
CA GLY A 309 81.15 -56.41 -7.24
C GLY A 309 81.08 -55.62 -8.56
N ARG A 310 79.93 -55.61 -9.26
CA ARG A 310 79.67 -54.88 -10.53
C ARG A 310 79.03 -53.50 -10.33
N ILE A 311 78.07 -53.33 -9.42
CA ILE A 311 77.28 -52.09 -9.30
C ILE A 311 78.05 -50.94 -8.62
N ARG A 312 79.09 -51.26 -7.85
CA ARG A 312 80.08 -50.25 -7.41
C ARG A 312 80.81 -49.55 -8.58
N ALA A 313 80.63 -50.00 -9.83
CA ALA A 313 81.09 -49.32 -11.04
C ALA A 313 80.10 -48.28 -11.61
N ALA A 314 78.90 -48.10 -11.03
CA ALA A 314 77.83 -47.31 -11.61
C ALA A 314 77.11 -46.33 -10.65
N ALA A 315 77.56 -45.97 -9.44
CA ALA A 315 78.76 -45.14 -9.16
C ALA A 315 79.26 -44.19 -10.30
N ASN A 316 78.50 -44.07 -11.37
CA ASN A 316 78.54 -43.03 -12.39
C ASN A 316 77.09 -42.58 -12.62
N GLU A 317 76.19 -42.82 -11.65
CA GLU A 317 76.13 -41.88 -10.53
C GLU A 317 75.95 -40.51 -11.14
N ALA A 318 74.70 -40.07 -11.00
CA ALA A 318 74.40 -38.82 -10.33
C ALA A 318 74.94 -37.55 -10.98
N LEU A 319 75.63 -37.65 -12.11
CA LEU A 319 76.10 -36.54 -12.91
C LEU A 319 74.96 -36.00 -13.78
N GLN A 320 74.04 -36.86 -14.23
CA GLN A 320 72.93 -36.47 -15.11
C GLN A 320 71.74 -35.82 -14.39
N GLU A 321 71.51 -36.16 -13.13
CA GLU A 321 70.37 -35.63 -12.38
C GLU A 321 70.54 -34.16 -11.97
N ALA A 322 71.77 -33.66 -11.86
CA ALA A 322 72.01 -32.26 -11.50
C ALA A 322 71.57 -31.26 -12.60
N GLU A 323 71.44 -31.70 -13.85
CA GLU A 323 71.16 -30.83 -15.00
C GLU A 323 69.67 -30.53 -15.20
N GLN A 324 68.76 -31.41 -14.77
CA GLN A 324 67.34 -31.31 -15.08
C GLN A 324 66.58 -30.34 -14.16
N THR A 325 67.00 -30.20 -12.91
CA THR A 325 66.30 -29.40 -11.88
C THR A 325 66.29 -27.90 -12.19
N LYS A 326 67.30 -27.41 -12.92
CA LYS A 326 67.43 -26.00 -13.32
C LYS A 326 66.41 -25.56 -14.38
N SER A 327 65.87 -26.51 -15.14
CA SER A 327 64.94 -26.26 -16.25
C SER A 327 63.53 -25.91 -15.77
N HIS A 328 63.07 -26.55 -14.69
CA HIS A 328 61.68 -26.47 -14.24
C HIS A 328 61.30 -25.13 -13.59
N ALA A 329 62.21 -24.51 -12.84
CA ALA A 329 61.91 -23.27 -12.10
C ALA A 329 61.62 -22.04 -12.99
N ARG A 330 61.97 -22.08 -14.28
CA ARG A 330 61.74 -20.97 -15.22
C ARG A 330 60.35 -20.99 -15.87
N ALA A 331 59.70 -22.15 -15.95
CA ALA A 331 58.45 -22.29 -16.70
C ALA A 331 57.21 -21.81 -15.93
N GLU A 332 57.26 -21.81 -14.60
CA GLU A 332 56.11 -21.50 -13.74
C GLU A 332 55.83 -19.99 -13.62
N ALA A 333 56.86 -19.15 -13.62
CA ALA A 333 56.70 -17.70 -13.45
C ALA A 333 55.97 -17.02 -14.63
N ASP A 334 56.07 -17.57 -15.83
CA ASP A 334 55.48 -16.99 -17.04
C ASP A 334 53.97 -17.26 -17.16
N ALA A 335 53.43 -18.28 -16.49
CA ALA A 335 52.03 -18.68 -16.62
C ALA A 335 51.06 -17.79 -15.82
N ASP A 336 51.49 -17.26 -14.68
CA ASP A 336 50.63 -16.49 -13.76
C ASP A 336 50.28 -15.10 -14.29
N ILE A 337 51.15 -14.51 -15.12
CA ILE A 337 50.97 -13.19 -15.72
C ILE A 337 49.83 -13.18 -16.76
N ALA A 338 49.57 -14.30 -17.43
CA ALA A 338 48.55 -14.40 -18.48
C ALA A 338 47.10 -14.36 -17.94
N LYS A 339 46.87 -14.86 -16.72
CA LYS A 339 45.52 -15.05 -16.16
C LYS A 339 44.84 -13.75 -15.73
N LEU A 340 45.61 -12.80 -15.21
CA LEU A 340 45.11 -11.52 -14.67
C LEU A 340 44.59 -10.56 -15.76
N ARG A 341 45.05 -10.71 -17.02
CA ARG A 341 44.61 -9.85 -18.13
C ARG A 341 43.17 -10.14 -18.58
N THR A 342 42.72 -11.39 -18.52
CA THR A 342 41.41 -11.83 -19.01
C THR A 342 40.20 -11.37 -18.17
N GLU A 343 40.40 -11.14 -16.87
CA GLU A 343 39.33 -10.77 -15.93
C GLU A 343 38.94 -9.28 -15.99
N THR A 344 39.83 -8.43 -16.51
CA THR A 344 39.58 -6.98 -16.59
C THR A 344 38.64 -6.62 -17.76
N GLU A 345 38.69 -7.40 -18.85
CA GLU A 345 37.94 -7.15 -20.10
C GLU A 345 36.42 -7.39 -19.96
N THR A 346 36.02 -8.36 -19.12
CA THR A 346 34.62 -8.80 -19.00
C THR A 346 33.74 -7.87 -18.16
N LEU A 347 34.33 -7.02 -17.33
CA LEU A 347 33.61 -6.02 -16.53
C LEU A 347 33.21 -4.79 -17.36
N HIS A 348 33.95 -4.48 -18.43
CA HIS A 348 33.71 -3.32 -19.30
C HIS A 348 32.43 -3.49 -20.13
N GLN A 349 32.17 -4.68 -20.67
CA GLN A 349 31.03 -4.96 -21.57
C GLN A 349 29.65 -4.88 -20.89
N LYS A 350 29.57 -5.05 -19.56
CA LYS A 350 28.30 -4.99 -18.81
C LYS A 350 27.83 -3.56 -18.51
N ALA A 351 28.72 -2.57 -18.57
CA ALA A 351 28.38 -1.17 -18.31
C ALA A 351 27.69 -0.50 -19.52
N GLU A 352 28.03 -0.88 -20.75
CA GLU A 352 27.47 -0.30 -21.98
C GLU A 352 26.00 -0.67 -22.22
N GLN A 353 25.58 -1.86 -21.81
CA GLN A 353 24.23 -2.38 -22.08
C GLN A 353 23.13 -1.63 -21.30
N VAL A 354 23.45 -1.07 -20.13
CA VAL A 354 22.51 -0.36 -19.25
C VAL A 354 22.19 1.06 -19.77
N PHE A 355 23.10 1.68 -20.53
CA PHE A 355 22.90 3.02 -21.09
C PHE A 355 21.96 3.03 -22.31
N ALA A 356 21.88 1.94 -23.07
CA ALA A 356 21.05 1.87 -24.28
C ALA A 356 19.53 1.82 -23.98
N ASP A 357 19.11 1.11 -22.92
CA ASP A 357 17.69 0.91 -22.60
C ASP A 357 17.02 2.14 -21.96
N ALA A 358 17.81 3.01 -21.31
CA ALA A 358 17.30 4.24 -20.70
C ALA A 358 16.93 5.32 -21.74
N HIS A 359 17.61 5.33 -22.89
CA HIS A 359 17.41 6.32 -23.94
C HIS A 359 16.11 6.08 -24.74
N GLU A 360 15.69 4.83 -24.94
CA GLU A 360 14.55 4.51 -25.80
C GLU A 360 13.18 4.73 -25.13
N LYS A 361 13.10 4.65 -23.80
CA LYS A 361 11.86 4.92 -23.04
C LYS A 361 11.48 6.41 -22.99
N ALA A 362 12.47 7.30 -22.87
CA ALA A 362 12.23 8.74 -22.84
C ALA A 362 11.63 9.29 -24.14
N LYS A 363 11.90 8.62 -25.28
CA LYS A 363 11.42 9.03 -26.60
C LYS A 363 9.94 8.72 -26.84
N GLN A 364 9.42 7.63 -26.25
CA GLN A 364 8.04 7.18 -26.46
C GLN A 364 7.02 8.02 -25.66
N GLU A 365 7.40 8.52 -24.47
CA GLU A 365 6.52 9.33 -23.62
C GLU A 365 6.31 10.76 -24.17
N ALA A 366 7.33 11.36 -24.76
CA ALA A 366 7.24 12.70 -25.38
C ALA A 366 6.27 12.72 -26.58
N GLN A 367 6.19 11.63 -27.33
CA GLN A 367 5.36 11.54 -28.55
C GLN A 367 3.87 11.37 -28.23
N SER A 368 3.53 10.70 -27.12
CA SER A 368 2.14 10.50 -26.67
C SER A 368 1.46 11.77 -26.15
N ILE A 369 2.24 12.70 -25.56
CA ILE A 369 1.72 13.97 -25.01
C ILE A 369 1.39 14.95 -26.15
N HIS A 370 2.18 14.95 -27.22
CA HIS A 370 1.97 15.80 -28.39
C HIS A 370 0.65 15.47 -29.14
N ASP A 371 0.35 14.20 -29.36
CA ASP A 371 -0.82 13.79 -30.15
C ASP A 371 -2.18 14.06 -29.43
N LYS A 372 -2.18 14.09 -28.09
CA LYS A 372 -3.38 14.40 -27.29
C LYS A 372 -3.73 15.90 -27.29
N ALA A 373 -2.73 16.77 -27.30
CA ALA A 373 -2.93 18.22 -27.30
C ALA A 373 -3.53 18.73 -28.63
N VAL A 374 -3.15 18.11 -29.76
CA VAL A 374 -3.68 18.47 -31.09
C VAL A 374 -5.16 18.08 -31.24
N SER A 375 -5.60 16.96 -30.67
CA SER A 375 -6.98 16.48 -30.80
C SER A 375 -8.02 17.31 -30.01
N GLU A 376 -7.65 18.01 -28.95
CA GLU A 376 -8.60 18.87 -28.20
C GLU A 376 -8.76 20.25 -28.84
N ALA A 377 -7.69 20.80 -29.42
CA ALA A 377 -7.75 22.09 -30.09
C ALA A 377 -8.69 22.10 -31.32
N ASP A 378 -8.79 20.97 -32.03
CA ASP A 378 -9.66 20.83 -33.20
C ASP A 378 -11.15 20.66 -32.85
N LYS A 379 -11.48 20.14 -31.66
CA LYS A 379 -12.88 20.06 -31.18
C LYS A 379 -13.47 21.43 -30.84
N ILE A 380 -12.69 22.27 -30.17
CA ILE A 380 -13.12 23.60 -29.73
C ILE A 380 -13.38 24.54 -30.92
N ARG A 381 -12.61 24.40 -32.02
CA ARG A 381 -12.84 25.19 -33.25
C ARG A 381 -14.12 24.80 -34.00
N ALA A 382 -14.53 23.54 -33.96
CA ALA A 382 -15.72 23.06 -34.67
C ALA A 382 -17.04 23.47 -33.99
N GLU A 383 -17.04 23.65 -32.67
CA GLU A 383 -18.23 24.01 -31.88
C GLU A 383 -18.52 25.53 -31.97
N ALA A 384 -17.48 26.38 -31.95
CA ALA A 384 -17.61 27.83 -32.09
C ALA A 384 -18.16 28.29 -33.46
N GLN A 385 -17.89 27.54 -34.55
CA GLN A 385 -18.42 27.86 -35.88
C GLN A 385 -19.91 27.51 -36.03
N LYS A 386 -20.46 26.61 -35.19
CA LYS A 386 -21.88 26.23 -35.23
C LYS A 386 -22.81 27.26 -34.58
N GLU A 387 -22.37 27.92 -33.51
CA GLU A 387 -23.18 28.95 -32.83
C GLU A 387 -23.28 30.26 -33.61
N LEU A 388 -22.22 30.63 -34.33
CA LEU A 388 -22.18 31.87 -35.12
C LEU A 388 -23.16 31.86 -36.31
N ALA A 389 -23.40 30.68 -36.91
CA ALA A 389 -24.35 30.52 -38.02
C ALA A 389 -25.83 30.56 -37.57
N ALA A 390 -26.14 30.35 -36.28
CA ALA A 390 -27.50 30.40 -35.75
C ALA A 390 -27.96 31.85 -35.50
N ALA A 391 -27.07 32.71 -35.01
CA ALA A 391 -27.38 34.10 -34.68
C ALA A 391 -27.65 35.01 -35.90
N GLU A 392 -27.05 34.72 -37.06
CA GLU A 392 -27.28 35.51 -38.28
C GLU A 392 -28.65 35.25 -38.94
N LYS A 393 -29.27 34.10 -38.65
CA LYS A 393 -30.57 33.70 -39.21
C LYS A 393 -31.74 34.44 -38.56
N ASP A 394 -31.65 34.71 -37.26
CA ASP A 394 -32.73 35.35 -36.48
C ASP A 394 -32.81 36.86 -36.71
N ARG A 395 -31.68 37.50 -37.07
CA ARG A 395 -31.61 38.93 -37.39
C ARG A 395 -32.38 39.30 -38.67
N LYS A 396 -32.34 38.46 -39.70
CA LYS A 396 -33.03 38.73 -40.99
C LYS A 396 -34.56 38.63 -40.92
N GLN A 397 -35.11 37.87 -39.97
CA GLN A 397 -36.56 37.68 -39.85
C GLN A 397 -37.28 38.85 -39.16
N ALA A 398 -36.56 39.64 -38.36
CA ALA A 398 -37.11 40.80 -37.66
C ALA A 398 -37.25 42.05 -38.55
N GLU A 399 -36.38 42.21 -39.55
CA GLU A 399 -36.38 43.38 -40.45
C GLU A 399 -37.56 43.34 -41.46
N GLU A 400 -37.97 42.17 -41.95
CA GLU A 400 -39.04 42.03 -42.95
C GLU A 400 -40.47 42.26 -42.39
N ALA A 401 -40.68 42.19 -41.08
CA ALA A 401 -41.99 42.39 -40.44
C ALA A 401 -42.35 43.87 -40.23
N LEU A 402 -41.33 44.75 -40.17
CA LEU A 402 -41.48 46.18 -39.90
C LEU A 402 -41.88 46.98 -41.15
N ASP A 403 -41.45 46.54 -42.33
CA ASP A 403 -41.68 47.25 -43.60
C ASP A 403 -43.08 47.00 -44.19
N LYS A 404 -43.76 45.92 -43.79
CA LYS A 404 -45.12 45.59 -44.27
C LYS A 404 -46.25 46.38 -43.60
N THR A 405 -46.03 46.95 -42.41
CA THR A 405 -47.08 47.63 -41.64
C THR A 405 -47.15 49.13 -41.90
N LYS A 406 -46.06 49.75 -42.39
CA LYS A 406 -46.01 51.20 -42.65
C LYS A 406 -46.62 51.60 -43.99
N ALA A 407 -46.60 50.73 -45.00
CA ALA A 407 -47.03 51.08 -46.37
C ALA A 407 -48.56 51.02 -46.62
N ALA A 408 -49.35 50.42 -45.74
CA ALA A 408 -50.78 50.16 -45.99
C ALA A 408 -51.73 51.23 -45.41
N VAL A 409 -51.27 52.06 -44.47
CA VAL A 409 -52.14 53.01 -43.74
C VAL A 409 -52.25 54.37 -44.43
N GLU A 410 -51.29 54.72 -45.29
CA GLU A 410 -51.09 56.11 -45.70
C GLU A 410 -51.86 56.56 -46.97
N LYS A 411 -52.57 55.67 -47.68
CA LYS A 411 -53.06 56.01 -49.04
C LYS A 411 -54.55 56.32 -49.24
N GLU A 412 -55.48 55.94 -48.36
CA GLU A 412 -56.88 55.79 -48.83
C GLU A 412 -57.98 56.55 -48.06
N LEU A 413 -57.68 57.44 -47.10
CA LEU A 413 -58.73 58.15 -46.36
C LEU A 413 -58.66 59.68 -46.44
N ALA A 414 -58.09 60.20 -47.54
CA ALA A 414 -57.93 61.62 -47.81
C ALA A 414 -59.21 62.45 -48.05
N PRO A 415 -60.34 61.96 -48.64
CA PRO A 415 -61.37 62.90 -49.08
C PRO A 415 -62.79 62.57 -48.62
N LEU A 416 -62.97 61.81 -47.54
CA LEU A 416 -64.27 61.65 -46.92
C LEU A 416 -64.44 62.59 -45.72
N LYS A 417 -64.63 63.86 -46.09
CA LYS A 417 -65.70 64.72 -45.53
C LYS A 417 -65.45 65.19 -44.10
N LYS A 418 -64.49 66.06 -43.84
CA LYS A 418 -64.45 67.49 -44.27
C LYS A 418 -65.72 68.33 -44.01
N ALA A 419 -66.84 67.74 -43.56
CA ALA A 419 -68.09 68.47 -43.28
C ALA A 419 -68.65 68.21 -41.87
N ALA A 420 -68.39 67.03 -41.29
CA ALA A 420 -68.49 66.83 -39.83
C ALA A 420 -67.24 67.35 -39.08
N GLN A 421 -66.25 67.81 -39.84
CA GLN A 421 -64.91 68.14 -39.41
C GLN A 421 -64.90 69.50 -38.70
N ALA A 422 -65.56 70.56 -39.18
CA ALA A 422 -65.37 71.92 -38.62
C ALA A 422 -65.82 72.14 -37.16
N GLU A 423 -66.86 71.46 -36.68
CA GLU A 423 -67.35 71.62 -35.29
C GLU A 423 -66.70 70.61 -34.34
N VAL A 424 -66.34 69.44 -34.88
CA VAL A 424 -65.44 68.50 -34.23
C VAL A 424 -64.00 69.02 -34.27
N ASP A 425 -63.61 69.95 -35.16
CA ASP A 425 -62.27 70.54 -35.30
C ASP A 425 -61.99 71.54 -34.19
N ALA A 426 -62.99 72.31 -33.74
CA ALA A 426 -62.80 73.19 -32.59
C ALA A 426 -62.57 72.37 -31.30
N LEU A 427 -63.36 71.30 -31.10
CA LEU A 427 -63.18 70.38 -29.97
C LEU A 427 -61.99 69.42 -30.16
N LYS A 428 -61.60 69.08 -31.39
CA LYS A 428 -60.40 68.31 -31.72
C LYS A 428 -59.15 69.17 -31.69
N VAL A 429 -59.18 70.48 -31.89
CA VAL A 429 -57.98 71.32 -31.71
C VAL A 429 -57.70 71.48 -30.23
N GLU A 430 -58.72 71.68 -29.39
CA GLU A 430 -58.56 71.67 -27.93
C GLU A 430 -58.18 70.26 -27.43
N ALA A 431 -58.86 69.21 -27.90
CA ALA A 431 -58.54 67.82 -27.53
C ALA A 431 -57.27 67.27 -28.20
N ALA A 432 -56.84 67.78 -29.36
CA ALA A 432 -55.56 67.44 -29.99
C ALA A 432 -54.44 68.21 -29.33
N LYS A 433 -54.64 69.45 -28.90
CA LYS A 433 -53.66 70.19 -28.10
C LYS A 433 -53.48 69.54 -26.73
N VAL A 434 -54.57 69.10 -26.10
CA VAL A 434 -54.52 68.28 -24.87
C VAL A 434 -53.94 66.88 -25.14
N ARG A 435 -54.24 66.24 -26.28
CA ARG A 435 -53.64 64.93 -26.64
C ARG A 435 -52.19 65.05 -27.09
N GLU A 436 -51.77 66.17 -27.67
CA GLU A 436 -50.40 66.44 -28.13
C GLU A 436 -49.55 66.91 -26.96
N GLN A 437 -50.11 67.70 -26.03
CA GLN A 437 -49.47 67.98 -24.74
C GLN A 437 -49.42 66.72 -23.88
N ALA A 438 -50.49 65.94 -23.78
CA ALA A 438 -50.47 64.66 -23.07
C ALA A 438 -49.60 63.60 -23.78
N ALA A 439 -49.50 63.61 -25.11
CA ALA A 439 -48.58 62.75 -25.84
C ALA A 439 -47.14 63.24 -25.69
N ALA A 440 -46.87 64.54 -25.72
CA ALA A 440 -45.54 65.11 -25.48
C ALA A 440 -45.10 64.88 -24.04
N GLU A 441 -45.99 65.04 -23.06
CA GLU A 441 -45.76 64.71 -21.65
C GLU A 441 -45.62 63.20 -21.46
N ALA A 442 -46.44 62.37 -22.11
CA ALA A 442 -46.27 60.91 -22.08
C ALA A 442 -44.97 60.47 -22.76
N THR A 443 -44.52 61.16 -23.80
CA THR A 443 -43.24 60.89 -24.47
C THR A 443 -42.09 61.36 -23.59
N THR A 444 -42.22 62.50 -22.92
CA THR A 444 -41.24 63.02 -21.97
C THR A 444 -41.13 62.11 -20.76
N VAL A 445 -42.25 61.68 -20.18
CA VAL A 445 -42.30 60.70 -19.08
C VAL A 445 -41.77 59.35 -19.53
N ARG A 446 -42.06 58.92 -20.77
CA ARG A 446 -41.50 57.69 -21.34
C ARG A 446 -40.00 57.81 -21.55
N ASP A 447 -39.50 58.94 -22.03
CA ASP A 447 -38.08 59.18 -22.27
C ASP A 447 -37.32 59.34 -20.95
N GLU A 448 -37.91 60.00 -19.95
CA GLU A 448 -37.39 60.11 -18.60
C GLU A 448 -37.41 58.75 -17.88
N ALA A 449 -38.47 57.96 -18.02
CA ALA A 449 -38.54 56.60 -17.51
C ALA A 449 -37.55 55.67 -18.24
N THR A 450 -37.36 55.86 -19.55
CA THR A 450 -36.39 55.08 -20.34
C THR A 450 -34.97 55.46 -19.93
N ARG A 451 -34.66 56.75 -19.72
CA ARG A 451 -33.38 57.23 -19.20
C ARG A 451 -33.15 56.80 -17.76
N ALA A 452 -34.18 56.79 -16.91
CA ALA A 452 -34.08 56.30 -15.53
C ALA A 452 -33.87 54.79 -15.51
N ALA A 453 -34.53 54.04 -16.39
CA ALA A 453 -34.34 52.60 -16.55
C ALA A 453 -32.96 52.26 -17.14
N GLN A 454 -32.48 53.03 -18.12
CA GLN A 454 -31.11 52.92 -18.63
C GLN A 454 -30.10 53.27 -17.53
N SER A 455 -30.31 54.36 -16.78
CA SER A 455 -29.44 54.72 -15.66
C SER A 455 -29.40 53.64 -14.58
N LEU A 456 -30.54 53.02 -14.25
CA LEU A 456 -30.61 51.90 -13.32
C LEU A 456 -29.94 50.64 -13.89
N ARG A 457 -30.10 50.36 -15.19
CA ARG A 457 -29.40 49.25 -15.84
C ARG A 457 -27.89 49.47 -15.88
N ASP A 458 -27.44 50.68 -16.19
CA ASP A 458 -26.03 51.03 -16.24
C ASP A 458 -25.40 50.97 -14.85
N LYS A 459 -26.14 51.41 -13.80
CA LYS A 459 -25.72 51.26 -12.40
C LYS A 459 -25.70 49.80 -11.95
N ALA A 460 -26.75 49.04 -12.23
CA ALA A 460 -26.80 47.61 -11.90
C ALA A 460 -25.73 46.81 -12.65
N LYS A 461 -25.44 47.19 -13.91
CA LYS A 461 -24.36 46.61 -14.69
C LYS A 461 -23.00 47.00 -14.13
N ALA A 462 -22.78 48.25 -13.75
CA ALA A 462 -21.55 48.69 -13.10
C ALA A 462 -21.33 48.00 -11.74
N GLU A 463 -22.38 47.85 -10.92
CA GLU A 463 -22.33 47.11 -9.65
C GLU A 463 -22.09 45.62 -9.88
N SER A 464 -22.70 45.03 -10.92
CA SER A 464 -22.43 43.64 -11.32
C SER A 464 -21.00 43.46 -11.81
N ASP A 465 -20.50 44.37 -12.65
CA ASP A 465 -19.14 44.32 -13.18
C ASP A 465 -18.11 44.52 -12.04
N ASP A 466 -18.41 45.37 -11.06
CA ASP A 466 -17.59 45.58 -9.86
C ASP A 466 -17.60 44.34 -8.94
N LEU A 467 -18.76 43.71 -8.72
CA LEU A 467 -18.85 42.44 -7.99
C LEU A 467 -18.12 41.30 -8.69
N VAL A 468 -18.19 41.24 -10.03
CA VAL A 468 -17.45 40.26 -10.84
C VAL A 468 -15.95 40.54 -10.75
N ALA A 469 -15.51 41.80 -10.80
CA ALA A 469 -14.10 42.17 -10.63
C ALA A 469 -13.59 41.81 -9.23
N GLN A 470 -14.35 42.10 -8.17
CA GLN A 470 -14.00 41.72 -6.79
C GLN A 470 -13.97 40.20 -6.61
N ALA A 471 -14.93 39.47 -7.20
CA ALA A 471 -14.92 38.00 -7.18
C ALA A 471 -13.70 37.44 -7.94
N ALA A 472 -13.37 38.02 -9.09
CA ALA A 472 -12.18 37.64 -9.86
C ALA A 472 -10.89 37.91 -9.08
N GLU A 473 -10.79 39.04 -8.36
CA GLU A 473 -9.65 39.37 -7.51
C GLU A 473 -9.51 38.39 -6.33
N VAL A 474 -10.62 38.00 -5.70
CA VAL A 474 -10.63 36.98 -4.64
C VAL A 474 -10.23 35.60 -5.18
N VAL A 475 -10.69 35.24 -6.37
CA VAL A 475 -10.31 33.98 -7.05
C VAL A 475 -8.83 34.02 -7.44
N GLU A 476 -8.33 35.12 -8.00
CA GLU A 476 -6.89 35.25 -8.30
C GLU A 476 -6.04 35.18 -7.04
N ALA A 477 -6.40 35.92 -5.99
CA ALA A 477 -5.69 35.91 -4.72
C ALA A 477 -5.72 34.54 -4.02
N SER A 478 -6.85 33.83 -4.08
CA SER A 478 -6.94 32.46 -3.55
C SER A 478 -6.15 31.46 -4.40
N SER A 479 -6.17 31.62 -5.73
CA SER A 479 -5.39 30.77 -6.64
C SER A 479 -3.88 30.99 -6.49
N ALA A 480 -3.44 32.24 -6.28
CA ALA A 480 -2.05 32.58 -6.00
C ALA A 480 -1.59 31.97 -4.68
N LYS A 481 -2.39 32.09 -3.61
CA LYS A 481 -2.12 31.42 -2.32
C LYS A 481 -2.08 29.90 -2.46
N ALA A 482 -2.99 29.30 -3.23
CA ALA A 482 -3.01 27.87 -3.46
C ALA A 482 -1.76 27.39 -4.24
N ARG A 483 -1.30 28.18 -5.22
CA ARG A 483 -0.04 27.93 -5.96
C ARG A 483 1.17 28.05 -5.04
N ASP A 484 1.26 29.09 -4.22
CA ASP A 484 2.34 29.25 -3.24
C ASP A 484 2.38 28.10 -2.23
N GLU A 485 1.23 27.64 -1.75
CA GLU A 485 1.15 26.52 -0.82
C GLU A 485 1.50 25.20 -1.51
N ALA A 486 1.08 25.01 -2.76
CA ALA A 486 1.47 23.86 -3.59
C ALA A 486 3.00 23.86 -3.85
N ASP A 487 3.60 25.01 -4.15
CA ASP A 487 5.04 25.15 -4.35
C ASP A 487 5.83 24.89 -3.06
N LYS A 488 5.32 25.30 -1.90
CA LYS A 488 5.91 24.94 -0.60
C LYS A 488 5.82 23.43 -0.34
N ILE A 489 4.67 22.82 -0.61
CA ILE A 489 4.48 21.37 -0.47
C ILE A 489 5.44 20.63 -1.42
N LEU A 490 5.51 21.01 -2.69
CA LEU A 490 6.44 20.43 -3.67
C LEU A 490 7.90 20.63 -3.27
N SER A 491 8.29 21.80 -2.77
CA SER A 491 9.65 22.08 -2.29
C SER A 491 9.99 21.22 -1.06
N SER A 492 9.06 21.09 -0.10
CA SER A 492 9.25 20.25 1.08
C SER A 492 9.30 18.76 0.73
N ALA A 493 8.48 18.30 -0.21
CA ALA A 493 8.48 16.94 -0.73
C ALA A 493 9.79 16.65 -1.48
N ALA A 494 10.28 17.59 -2.30
CA ALA A 494 11.56 17.47 -2.99
C ALA A 494 12.74 17.38 -2.00
N LYS A 495 12.78 18.24 -0.97
CA LYS A 495 13.81 18.17 0.09
C LYS A 495 13.71 16.88 0.90
N HIS A 496 12.50 16.39 1.15
CA HIS A 496 12.30 15.12 1.84
C HIS A 496 12.79 13.95 0.98
N ALA A 497 12.47 13.96 -0.32
CA ALA A 497 12.95 12.97 -1.28
C ALA A 497 14.48 12.98 -1.35
N GLU A 498 15.11 14.15 -1.45
CA GLU A 498 16.57 14.32 -1.47
C GLU A 498 17.23 13.81 -0.18
N ARG A 499 16.59 14.05 0.98
CA ARG A 499 17.06 13.51 2.26
C ARG A 499 16.94 11.98 2.30
N VAL A 500 15.83 11.42 1.84
CA VAL A 500 15.62 9.96 1.79
C VAL A 500 16.61 9.30 0.82
N THR A 501 16.87 9.89 -0.35
CA THR A 501 17.88 9.36 -1.28
C THR A 501 19.27 9.42 -0.67
N LYS A 502 19.64 10.51 0.02
CA LYS A 502 20.93 10.62 0.70
C LYS A 502 21.07 9.60 1.84
N GLU A 503 20.04 9.43 2.68
CA GLU A 503 20.03 8.42 3.74
C GLU A 503 20.11 6.99 3.17
N ALA A 504 19.49 6.75 2.01
CA ALA A 504 19.58 5.46 1.31
C ALA A 504 20.97 5.23 0.70
N GLU A 505 21.61 6.26 0.13
CA GLU A 505 22.98 6.21 -0.38
C GLU A 505 23.98 5.95 0.75
N GLU A 506 23.88 6.66 1.87
CA GLU A 506 24.73 6.46 3.05
C GLU A 506 24.59 5.03 3.60
N LYS A 507 23.36 4.50 3.71
CA LYS A 507 23.13 3.10 4.10
C LYS A 507 23.68 2.10 3.07
N ALA A 508 23.55 2.40 1.77
CA ALA A 508 24.11 1.54 0.73
C ALA A 508 25.65 1.53 0.78
N GLU A 509 26.29 2.66 1.07
CA GLU A 509 27.74 2.75 1.31
C GLU A 509 28.15 2.01 2.57
N GLU A 510 27.40 2.13 3.66
CA GLU A 510 27.64 1.40 4.91
C GLU A 510 27.56 -0.12 4.68
N ILE A 511 26.53 -0.60 3.98
CA ILE A 511 26.37 -2.01 3.61
C ILE A 511 27.52 -2.48 2.71
N ARG A 512 27.96 -1.66 1.75
CA ARG A 512 29.11 -1.99 0.89
C ARG A 512 30.41 -2.06 1.70
N ALA A 513 30.62 -1.13 2.64
CA ALA A 513 31.79 -1.12 3.51
C ALA A 513 31.79 -2.34 4.45
N GLN A 514 30.64 -2.67 5.03
CA GLN A 514 30.47 -3.85 5.87
C GLN A 514 30.69 -5.14 5.07
N SER A 515 30.10 -5.27 3.89
CA SER A 515 30.32 -6.42 3.00
C SER A 515 31.79 -6.58 2.61
N LYS A 516 32.53 -5.47 2.42
CA LYS A 516 33.98 -5.53 2.17
C LYS A 516 34.75 -6.04 3.39
N ARG A 517 34.39 -5.60 4.60
CA ARG A 517 34.99 -6.10 5.85
C ARG A 517 34.69 -7.58 6.06
N ASP A 518 33.44 -8.00 5.84
CA ASP A 518 33.02 -9.39 6.01
C ASP A 518 33.73 -10.30 5.00
N ARG A 519 33.90 -9.86 3.74
CA ARG A 519 34.73 -10.59 2.77
C ARG A 519 36.19 -10.67 3.17
N ALA A 520 36.77 -9.58 3.69
CA ALA A 520 38.16 -9.59 4.15
C ALA A 520 38.33 -10.55 5.33
N ALA A 521 37.42 -10.51 6.31
CA ALA A 521 37.41 -11.41 7.45
C ALA A 521 37.21 -12.88 7.04
N ALA A 522 36.30 -13.15 6.11
CA ALA A 522 36.10 -14.49 5.56
C ALA A 522 37.33 -15.00 4.80
N SER A 523 37.99 -14.14 4.03
CA SER A 523 39.23 -14.47 3.33
C SER A 523 40.38 -14.74 4.30
N GLU A 524 40.49 -13.96 5.36
CA GLU A 524 41.50 -14.16 6.41
C GLU A 524 41.24 -15.46 7.19
N ALA A 525 39.98 -15.75 7.54
CA ALA A 525 39.59 -17.00 8.18
C ALA A 525 39.87 -18.22 7.28
N ALA A 526 39.59 -18.13 5.98
CA ALA A 526 39.90 -19.19 5.02
C ALA A 526 41.41 -19.39 4.87
N ALA A 527 42.20 -18.31 4.85
CA ALA A 527 43.66 -18.39 4.82
C ALA A 527 44.21 -19.02 6.10
N ALA A 528 43.70 -18.63 7.27
CA ALA A 528 44.08 -19.21 8.55
C ALA A 528 43.72 -20.71 8.63
N GLN A 529 42.54 -21.09 8.14
CA GLN A 529 42.11 -22.49 8.09
C GLN A 529 42.99 -23.31 7.14
N LYS A 530 43.38 -22.74 5.99
CA LYS A 530 44.33 -23.38 5.07
C LYS A 530 45.68 -23.60 5.74
N THR A 531 46.25 -22.58 6.40
CA THR A 531 47.52 -22.71 7.13
C THR A 531 47.42 -23.73 8.25
N SER A 532 46.32 -23.76 9.01
CA SER A 532 46.10 -24.77 10.05
C SER A 532 46.03 -26.19 9.47
N ALA A 533 45.33 -26.38 8.36
CA ALA A 533 45.23 -27.67 7.69
C ALA A 533 46.57 -28.14 7.11
N GLU A 534 47.37 -27.22 6.57
CA GLU A 534 48.73 -27.50 6.11
C GLU A 534 49.64 -27.92 7.27
N GLN A 535 49.57 -27.22 8.41
CA GLN A 535 50.32 -27.58 9.62
C GLN A 535 49.90 -28.94 10.19
N GLU A 536 48.60 -29.24 10.22
CA GLU A 536 48.09 -30.55 10.65
C GLU A 536 48.55 -31.66 9.70
N ALA A 537 48.52 -31.43 8.38
CA ALA A 537 49.01 -32.38 7.39
C ALA A 537 50.51 -32.64 7.54
N ASP A 538 51.31 -31.61 7.81
CA ASP A 538 52.74 -31.72 8.07
C ASP A 538 53.02 -32.46 9.39
N GLU A 539 52.22 -32.21 10.43
CA GLU A 539 52.36 -32.93 11.68
C GLU A 539 52.01 -34.41 11.53
N ILE A 540 50.94 -34.74 10.79
CA ILE A 540 50.58 -36.12 10.47
C ILE A 540 51.70 -36.80 9.68
N ARG A 541 52.27 -36.12 8.68
CA ARG A 541 53.43 -36.65 7.92
C ARG A 541 54.62 -36.92 8.83
N ARG A 542 54.99 -35.96 9.68
CA ARG A 542 56.09 -36.12 10.65
C ARG A 542 55.84 -37.30 11.59
N ARG A 543 54.63 -37.44 12.15
CA ARG A 543 54.29 -38.57 13.03
C ARG A 543 54.36 -39.90 12.29
N ALA A 544 53.87 -39.98 11.05
CA ALA A 544 53.95 -41.18 10.24
C ALA A 544 55.41 -41.56 9.92
N GLU A 545 56.28 -40.58 9.65
CA GLU A 545 57.71 -40.80 9.46
C GLU A 545 58.40 -41.27 10.75
N GLU A 546 58.09 -40.65 11.88
CA GLU A 546 58.59 -41.06 13.19
C GLU A 546 58.16 -42.50 13.52
N GLU A 547 56.88 -42.85 13.34
CA GLU A 547 56.39 -44.22 13.52
C GLU A 547 57.09 -45.20 12.57
N ALA A 548 57.27 -44.83 11.31
CA ALA A 548 58.00 -45.66 10.35
C ALA A 548 59.46 -45.89 10.78
N THR A 549 60.14 -44.86 11.31
CA THR A 549 61.51 -45.01 11.84
C THR A 549 61.54 -45.89 13.09
N GLN A 550 60.57 -45.76 14.00
CA GLN A 550 60.47 -46.61 15.18
C GLN A 550 60.22 -48.07 14.81
N ILE A 551 59.32 -48.33 13.85
CA ILE A 551 59.06 -49.69 13.34
C ILE A 551 60.34 -50.29 12.74
N ARG A 552 61.10 -49.51 11.95
CA ARG A 552 62.38 -49.96 11.39
C ARG A 552 63.42 -50.24 12.48
N ALA A 553 63.56 -49.35 13.47
CA ALA A 553 64.49 -49.52 14.56
C ALA A 553 64.15 -50.75 15.41
N LYS A 554 62.86 -50.97 15.69
CA LYS A 554 62.37 -52.15 16.39
C LYS A 554 62.61 -53.42 15.58
N GLY A 555 62.29 -53.41 14.28
CA GLY A 555 62.56 -54.54 13.40
C GLY A 555 64.06 -54.88 13.28
N GLU A 556 64.95 -53.89 13.39
CA GLU A 556 66.39 -54.13 13.44
C GLU A 556 66.84 -54.72 14.78
N ALA A 557 66.28 -54.25 15.90
CA ALA A 557 66.52 -54.82 17.22
C ALA A 557 66.06 -56.29 17.29
N ASP A 558 64.82 -56.57 16.89
CA ASP A 558 64.26 -57.93 16.85
C ASP A 558 65.12 -58.86 15.97
N ARG A 559 65.67 -58.34 14.85
CA ARG A 559 66.59 -59.08 13.99
C ARG A 559 67.93 -59.38 14.68
N LYS A 560 68.47 -58.45 15.47
CA LYS A 560 69.71 -58.68 16.25
C LYS A 560 69.49 -59.73 17.33
N ASP A 561 68.37 -59.68 18.02
CA ASP A 561 68.01 -60.63 19.06
C ASP A 561 67.81 -62.03 18.48
N ALA A 562 67.08 -62.16 17.36
CA ALA A 562 66.93 -63.43 16.65
C ALA A 562 68.27 -64.02 16.18
N HIS A 563 69.20 -63.17 15.73
CA HIS A 563 70.56 -63.62 15.38
C HIS A 563 71.36 -64.08 16.59
N ALA A 564 71.25 -63.40 17.73
CA ALA A 564 71.92 -63.80 18.97
C ALA A 564 71.38 -65.15 19.47
N GLU A 565 70.07 -65.34 19.45
CA GLU A 565 69.42 -66.60 19.84
C GLU A 565 69.81 -67.75 18.90
N ALA A 566 69.81 -67.52 17.59
CA ALA A 566 70.28 -68.50 16.61
C ALA A 566 71.76 -68.88 16.82
N ALA A 567 72.59 -67.95 17.28
CA ALA A 567 74.00 -68.22 17.60
C ALA A 567 74.14 -69.09 18.87
N GLU A 568 73.35 -68.84 19.90
CA GLU A 568 73.30 -69.67 21.11
C GLU A 568 72.78 -71.09 20.81
N ILE A 569 71.74 -71.23 19.97
CA ILE A 569 71.24 -72.54 19.53
C ILE A 569 72.35 -73.32 18.78
N ARG A 570 73.09 -72.66 17.89
CA ARG A 570 74.23 -73.29 17.18
C ARG A 570 75.34 -73.73 18.15
N LYS A 571 75.61 -72.94 19.18
CA LYS A 571 76.58 -73.29 20.22
C LYS A 571 76.12 -74.51 21.04
N GLY A 572 74.82 -74.62 21.32
CA GLY A 572 74.20 -75.78 21.97
C GLY A 572 74.15 -77.04 21.11
N LEU A 573 74.07 -76.92 19.78
CA LEU A 573 74.07 -78.04 18.83
C LEU A 573 75.46 -78.68 18.62
N ALA A 574 76.54 -77.95 18.86
CA ALA A 574 77.90 -78.48 18.72
C ALA A 574 78.20 -79.72 19.59
N PRO A 575 77.88 -79.76 20.90
CA PRO A 575 78.08 -80.96 21.70
C PRO A 575 77.15 -82.11 21.30
N VAL A 576 75.91 -81.83 20.89
CA VAL A 576 74.96 -82.85 20.43
C VAL A 576 75.42 -83.51 19.14
N LYS A 577 75.98 -82.72 18.21
CA LYS A 577 76.57 -83.25 16.97
C LYS A 577 77.80 -84.11 17.27
N HIS A 578 78.63 -83.70 18.22
CA HIS A 578 79.78 -84.50 18.64
C HIS A 578 79.34 -85.82 19.31
N GLU A 579 78.32 -85.80 20.17
CA GLU A 579 77.74 -87.03 20.74
C GLU A 579 77.13 -87.93 19.65
N ALA A 580 76.43 -87.37 18.66
CA ALA A 580 75.89 -88.13 17.55
C ALA A 580 76.98 -88.77 16.68
N GLU A 581 78.08 -88.06 16.40
CA GLU A 581 79.24 -88.60 15.69
C GLU A 581 79.92 -89.72 16.48
N VAL A 582 80.03 -89.59 17.80
CA VAL A 582 80.55 -90.66 18.68
C VAL A 582 79.64 -91.89 18.66
N ILE A 583 78.32 -91.70 18.71
CA ILE A 583 77.36 -92.81 18.65
C ILE A 583 77.42 -93.52 17.28
N ILE A 584 77.53 -92.76 16.18
CA ILE A 584 77.68 -93.33 14.83
C ILE A 584 78.99 -94.13 14.73
N ALA A 585 80.11 -93.58 15.20
CA ALA A 585 81.40 -94.28 15.20
C ALA A 585 81.35 -95.57 16.06
N GLN A 586 80.65 -95.54 17.19
CA GLN A 586 80.44 -96.73 18.04
C GLN A 586 79.54 -97.77 17.36
N ALA A 587 78.51 -97.33 16.63
CA ALA A 587 77.62 -98.21 15.86
C ALA A 587 78.34 -98.85 14.68
N GLU A 588 79.20 -98.09 13.98
CA GLU A 588 80.06 -98.59 12.90
C GLU A 588 81.07 -99.62 13.42
N ASP A 589 81.78 -99.32 14.52
CA ASP A 589 82.71 -100.27 15.15
C ASP A 589 82.01 -101.56 15.60
N SER A 590 80.79 -101.43 16.14
CA SER A 590 79.94 -102.58 16.49
C SER A 590 79.51 -103.38 15.27
N ALA A 591 79.16 -102.73 14.16
CA ALA A 591 78.80 -103.39 12.91
C ALA A 591 79.98 -104.18 12.31
N THR A 592 81.20 -103.61 12.34
CA THR A 592 82.41 -104.32 11.92
C THR A 592 82.70 -105.53 12.80
N ARG A 593 82.56 -105.42 14.12
CA ARG A 593 82.73 -106.58 15.03
C ARG A 593 81.70 -107.67 14.78
N ILE A 594 80.44 -107.31 14.50
CA ILE A 594 79.38 -108.26 14.14
C ILE A 594 79.71 -108.94 12.81
N GLN A 595 80.26 -108.21 11.84
CA GLN A 595 80.68 -108.77 10.57
C GLN A 595 81.87 -109.73 10.73
N GLU A 596 82.89 -109.36 11.50
CA GLU A 596 84.04 -110.22 11.81
C GLU A 596 83.60 -111.51 12.56
N ASP A 597 82.69 -111.39 13.52
CA ASP A 597 82.10 -112.55 14.22
C ASP A 597 81.28 -113.44 13.27
N ALA A 598 80.57 -112.86 12.30
CA ALA A 598 79.82 -113.61 11.29
C ALA A 598 80.75 -114.35 10.32
N GLU A 599 81.83 -113.70 9.88
CA GLU A 599 82.86 -114.31 9.04
C GLU A 599 83.63 -115.41 9.77
N ALA A 600 83.94 -115.22 11.06
CA ALA A 600 84.55 -116.25 11.90
C ALA A 600 83.62 -117.47 12.06
N LYS A 601 82.31 -117.27 12.27
CA LYS A 601 81.32 -118.35 12.34
C LYS A 601 81.12 -119.06 11.00
N LEU A 602 81.21 -118.34 9.88
CA LEU A 602 81.19 -118.94 8.53
C LEU A 602 82.43 -119.80 8.30
N ALA A 603 83.62 -119.33 8.66
CA ALA A 603 84.84 -120.12 8.59
C ALA A 603 84.78 -121.37 9.49
N GLU A 604 84.20 -121.26 10.69
CA GLU A 604 83.98 -122.40 11.59
C GLU A 604 82.97 -123.40 11.00
N ALA A 605 81.91 -122.90 10.34
CA ALA A 605 80.94 -123.72 9.63
C ALA A 605 81.57 -124.46 8.43
N GLU A 606 82.43 -123.81 7.66
CA GLU A 606 83.16 -124.42 6.54
C GLU A 606 84.14 -125.52 7.01
N VAL A 607 84.82 -125.30 8.14
CA VAL A 607 85.67 -126.34 8.76
C VAL A 607 84.81 -127.52 9.22
N LYS A 608 83.66 -127.28 9.83
CA LYS A 608 82.71 -128.34 10.22
C LYS A 608 82.18 -129.11 9.01
N LEU A 609 81.88 -128.42 7.90
CA LEU A 609 81.41 -129.03 6.66
C LEU A 609 82.49 -129.89 5.99
N LYS A 610 83.76 -129.45 5.97
CA LYS A 610 84.92 -130.26 5.55
C LYS A 610 85.16 -131.47 6.46
N THR A 611 84.82 -131.36 7.75
CA THR A 611 84.95 -132.46 8.70
C THR A 611 83.83 -133.50 8.50
N ILE A 612 82.62 -133.06 8.16
CA ILE A 612 81.48 -133.92 7.82
C ILE A 612 81.71 -134.62 6.48
N SER A 613 82.18 -133.93 5.45
CA SER A 613 82.48 -134.57 4.15
C SER A 613 83.62 -135.60 4.26
N LYS A 614 84.60 -135.36 5.14
CA LYS A 614 85.65 -136.34 5.48
C LYS A 614 85.09 -137.55 6.25
N ARG A 615 84.05 -137.36 7.08
CA ARG A 615 83.34 -138.44 7.80
C ARG A 615 82.48 -139.27 6.85
N GLU A 616 81.80 -138.65 5.89
CA GLU A 616 81.03 -139.33 4.85
C GLU A 616 81.92 -140.12 3.89
N ALA A 617 83.10 -139.59 3.53
CA ALA A 617 84.10 -140.32 2.77
C ALA A 617 84.68 -141.52 3.55
N MET A 618 84.84 -141.41 4.88
CA MET A 618 85.23 -142.53 5.75
C MET A 618 84.12 -143.59 5.87
N LEU A 619 82.85 -143.19 5.95
CA LEU A 619 81.71 -144.11 5.98
C LEU A 619 81.52 -144.84 4.63
N ALA A 620 81.70 -144.15 3.50
CA ALA A 620 81.65 -144.77 2.18
C ALA A 620 82.80 -145.76 1.92
N ASN A 621 83.98 -145.53 2.51
CA ASN A 621 85.09 -146.49 2.48
C ASN A 621 84.90 -147.64 3.46
N ALA A 622 84.29 -147.41 4.63
CA ALA A 622 83.92 -148.46 5.57
C ALA A 622 82.87 -149.40 4.98
N ASP A 623 81.87 -148.89 4.27
CA ASP A 623 80.84 -149.70 3.58
C ASP A 623 81.42 -150.52 2.42
N ARG A 624 82.42 -150.01 1.70
CA ARG A 624 83.13 -150.79 0.66
C ARG A 624 83.96 -151.91 1.27
N ASN A 625 84.70 -151.63 2.35
CA ASN A 625 85.47 -152.66 3.05
C ASN A 625 84.55 -153.71 3.72
N ALA A 626 83.40 -153.31 4.27
CA ALA A 626 82.43 -154.24 4.84
C ALA A 626 81.80 -155.16 3.78
N LYS A 627 81.51 -154.65 2.58
CA LYS A 627 81.04 -155.47 1.45
C LYS A 627 82.11 -156.42 0.93
N GLN A 628 83.36 -155.96 0.83
CA GLN A 628 84.49 -156.80 0.41
C GLN A 628 84.76 -157.92 1.43
N MET A 629 84.72 -157.63 2.73
CA MET A 629 84.83 -158.65 3.78
C MET A 629 83.65 -159.64 3.80
N LEU A 630 82.44 -159.21 3.42
CA LEU A 630 81.28 -160.11 3.30
C LEU A 630 81.36 -161.02 2.06
N ASP A 631 81.89 -160.53 0.95
CA ASP A 631 82.09 -161.31 -0.26
C ASP A 631 83.27 -162.29 -0.11
N ASP A 632 84.35 -161.87 0.57
CA ASP A 632 85.47 -162.74 0.94
C ASP A 632 85.01 -163.86 1.89
N ALA A 633 84.25 -163.52 2.94
CA ALA A 633 83.68 -164.49 3.89
C ALA A 633 82.65 -165.43 3.24
N ARG A 634 81.90 -164.98 2.22
CA ARG A 634 81.00 -165.84 1.44
C ARG A 634 81.77 -166.78 0.52
N SER A 635 82.86 -166.32 -0.09
CA SER A 635 83.71 -167.18 -0.91
C SER A 635 84.44 -168.23 -0.07
N GLU A 636 84.85 -167.86 1.14
CA GLU A 636 85.51 -168.74 2.11
C GLU A 636 84.53 -169.73 2.73
N ALA A 637 83.29 -169.31 3.04
CA ALA A 637 82.22 -170.22 3.45
C ALA A 637 81.82 -171.20 2.33
N ALA A 638 81.78 -170.75 1.06
CA ALA A 638 81.53 -171.61 -0.09
C ALA A 638 82.66 -172.64 -0.29
N ALA A 639 83.92 -172.22 -0.10
CA ALA A 639 85.09 -173.09 -0.13
C ALA A 639 85.06 -174.12 1.01
N MET A 640 84.71 -173.72 2.24
CA MET A 640 84.58 -174.62 3.38
C MET A 640 83.41 -175.61 3.21
N THR A 641 82.29 -175.22 2.58
CA THR A 641 81.21 -176.18 2.25
C THR A 641 81.62 -177.17 1.16
N ALA A 642 82.36 -176.74 0.15
CA ALA A 642 82.88 -177.64 -0.89
C ALA A 642 83.94 -178.61 -0.34
N GLU A 643 84.75 -178.18 0.64
CA GLU A 643 85.74 -179.01 1.33
C GLU A 643 85.08 -179.97 2.33
N ALA A 644 84.03 -179.55 3.03
CA ALA A 644 83.21 -180.40 3.89
C ALA A 644 82.45 -181.48 3.10
N GLU A 645 81.92 -181.17 1.91
CA GLU A 645 81.34 -182.17 1.00
C GLU A 645 82.39 -183.16 0.46
N LYS A 646 83.61 -182.70 0.19
CA LYS A 646 84.73 -183.57 -0.19
C LYS A 646 85.12 -184.54 0.93
N LEU A 647 85.18 -184.05 2.17
CA LEU A 647 85.46 -184.88 3.36
C LEU A 647 84.33 -185.87 3.67
N LEU A 648 83.07 -185.48 3.50
CA LEU A 648 81.92 -186.39 3.69
C LEU A 648 81.83 -187.47 2.60
N ASN A 649 82.19 -187.15 1.35
CA ASN A 649 82.24 -188.14 0.28
C ASN A 649 83.44 -189.10 0.42
N ASN A 650 84.57 -188.61 0.93
CA ASN A 650 85.73 -189.46 1.29
C ASN A 650 85.43 -190.35 2.50
N ALA A 651 84.68 -189.87 3.50
CA ALA A 651 84.25 -190.67 4.65
C ALA A 651 83.21 -191.74 4.26
N ARG A 652 82.31 -191.46 3.31
CA ARG A 652 81.37 -192.45 2.77
C ARG A 652 82.05 -193.51 1.90
N ALA A 653 83.10 -193.16 1.16
CA ALA A 653 83.94 -194.12 0.45
C ALA A 653 84.74 -195.02 1.42
N ALA A 654 85.36 -194.44 2.45
CA ALA A 654 86.10 -195.19 3.48
C ALA A 654 85.19 -196.10 4.34
N SER A 655 83.94 -195.70 4.60
CA SER A 655 82.93 -196.54 5.27
C SER A 655 82.50 -197.75 4.44
N LYS A 656 82.54 -197.66 3.10
CA LYS A 656 82.17 -198.75 2.19
C LYS A 656 83.32 -199.75 2.02
N ASP A 657 84.55 -199.26 1.97
CA ASP A 657 85.76 -200.10 1.89
C ASP A 657 86.06 -200.83 3.21
N ALA A 658 85.73 -200.25 4.37
CA ALA A 658 85.82 -200.91 5.67
C ALA A 658 84.80 -202.05 5.85
N GLN A 659 83.62 -201.93 5.24
CA GLN A 659 82.55 -202.94 5.33
C GLN A 659 82.84 -204.15 4.43
N GLU A 660 83.46 -203.96 3.26
CA GLU A 660 83.91 -205.05 2.39
C GLU A 660 85.21 -205.75 2.87
N ALA A 661 86.04 -205.08 3.68
CA ALA A 661 87.24 -205.65 4.28
C ALA A 661 86.95 -206.58 5.47
N VAL A 662 85.87 -206.32 6.23
CA VAL A 662 85.43 -207.19 7.34
C VAL A 662 84.80 -208.49 6.82
N ASP A 663 84.00 -208.43 5.75
CA ASP A 663 83.39 -209.63 5.17
C ASP A 663 84.40 -210.52 4.40
N ARG A 664 85.49 -209.93 3.89
CA ARG A 664 86.61 -210.66 3.28
C ARG A 664 87.65 -211.11 4.28
N PHE A 665 87.57 -210.69 5.55
CA PHE A 665 88.32 -211.31 6.63
C PHE A 665 87.57 -212.47 7.24
N ARG A 666 87.29 -213.42 6.36
CA ARG A 666 87.93 -214.71 6.54
C ARG A 666 87.61 -215.25 7.93
N SER A 667 86.44 -215.85 8.07
CA SER A 667 85.96 -216.84 7.06
C SER A 667 87.12 -217.75 6.53
N LYS A 668 88.23 -217.85 7.30
CA LYS A 668 89.44 -218.66 7.10
C LYS A 668 90.03 -219.15 8.44
N ALA A 669 89.17 -219.27 9.47
CA ALA A 669 89.47 -220.04 10.68
C ALA A 669 88.16 -220.43 11.39
N ARG A 670 87.43 -221.39 10.83
CA ARG A 670 86.71 -222.46 11.54
C ARG A 670 85.92 -223.30 10.53
N PHE A 671 86.51 -224.42 10.16
CA PHE A 671 85.78 -225.60 9.71
C PHE A 671 86.25 -226.76 10.60
N GLU A 672 85.57 -226.95 11.73
CA GLU A 672 85.33 -228.29 12.28
C GLU A 672 84.26 -228.27 13.39
N LYS A 673 83.24 -229.14 13.18
CA LYS A 673 82.18 -229.64 14.08
C LYS A 673 81.00 -228.68 14.41
N ALA A 674 79.86 -228.79 13.71
CA ALA A 674 78.77 -229.79 13.86
C ALA A 674 78.05 -229.66 15.21
N GLU A 675 76.73 -229.63 15.39
CA GLU A 675 75.53 -229.85 14.59
C GLU A 675 74.39 -229.71 15.63
N LYS A 676 73.27 -229.02 15.35
CA LYS A 676 71.91 -229.40 15.81
C LYS A 676 70.84 -228.35 15.52
N PRO A 677 69.57 -228.79 15.40
CA PRO A 677 68.45 -227.99 14.93
C PRO A 677 67.56 -227.46 16.08
N ARG A 678 66.90 -226.31 15.83
CA ARG A 678 65.63 -225.81 16.42
C ARG A 678 65.52 -225.55 17.94
N ARG A 679 65.38 -224.27 18.36
CA ARG A 679 64.33 -223.65 19.23
C ARG A 679 64.79 -222.32 19.92
N ARG A 680 63.83 -221.37 20.12
CA ARG A 680 63.85 -220.09 20.92
C ARG A 680 64.72 -218.95 20.33
N ARG A 681 64.47 -217.63 20.49
CA ARG A 681 63.39 -216.76 21.04
C ARG A 681 63.68 -215.31 20.54
N ARG A 682 62.62 -214.54 20.27
CA ARG A 682 62.45 -213.06 20.27
C ARG A 682 63.28 -212.20 19.32
#